data_AF-A0A429FDZ5-F1
#
_entry.id   AF-A0A429FDZ5-F1
#
_cell.length_a   1.000
_cell.length_b   1.000
_cell.length_c   1.000
_cell.angle_alpha   90.00
_cell.angle_beta   90.00
_cell.angle_gamma   90.00
#
_symmetry.space_group_name_H-M   'P 1'
#
loop_
_entity.id
_entity.type
_entity.pdbx_description
1 polymer ?
#
loop_
_entity_poly.entity_id
_entity_poly.type
_entity_poly.pdbx_seq_one_letter_code
_entity_poly.pdbx_strand_id
1 'polypeptide(L)'
;MGPVSLPVGRRLLLQLLGASGAAVALQPALSASSAAASGSAAARSVDPPDDVAATYHRVLLRHTRWSETQWDEAKGIYTDEYFGFAVVLGHAVLLTHGAFDEREAGVDRETLRRRTLATLRHFASSNRLTGGTEWGRTLFFDTTFQSYFILAARLLWDELDAGTRAAVDTITREQAAYTHSLGTGDDPASGDWTPNGLQGGHVGDTKLEEMGLYAQTLAPALAWAPDDRRRAGWATDYGTWSRNEGGLPAADLANPARVDGVPVSRNTAHNTYDTFIVENHGSFGPHYQAEMWRTSGRNAAHFLAAGEPLPEVLTRQPNAEPLWRTLLGVMSDAGEPLMPMVNDREHLYGRDVIPLAFLSRVAGDRAAARAEADLAERLEAYQKYPPEYRLAKFSGEPKYEPEARAELAISYLLHVWPTAGRGVRPMSREELFAHAAGVTDFGTGPGLVSHQSPAAWAGVVTKPGFAKFGWQPGHDDWLFRLSGATPMFLPSTAAKVTGRQVRVHTALRDGFDGTATVLRLGEGFAGYTTLPSGAVVYASDGAGAGGSRLEVHNLTMPGVAGLDGSRTYRFAEGSATVRAQDASPTAKGRVDELAFPAATVRHVRMLGVRPDPTYGYSLYAVEVRAGEGTDDLARGRAATASSQSAGMTADLAADGDAGTRWAVSREDRKRADSWWAVDLGAALAVDRVTLRWEAAAGRSYLIQGSPDGERWTDLATGPAPALRSEGGWLDIDGRAGLVVRGGDGGHTVAVYGDTIVPAEGARDAVVIEGHCGASPAELRALAGRPAPVAEDARVRAALVDDHLSLFNLSADAVDTGVEVPQEGRHRHVYEGEQTVTRQGIGYTAHLDAASALLLPPRFTLVPLSGGNLPPGLRVRVGDGATLHLSGPRCRVRIEAQGRSTVTTVRTGHEVRVTLRGARPFPHDDHALGRNTFPTNPLPPGMSSPGAAVDGAPDTAWRPGRDGRMVVDLGASTEVRRVEAEWTTGSAPAARVEFSTDGVRYRRAGTLTGHGRVRAVAYRGSARYVAVAVDGTPRAHEGLVRLSVN
;
A
#
# COMPACT_ATOMS: atom_id res chain seq x y z
N MET A 1 35.36 0.59 77.36
CA MET A 1 34.08 1.16 77.82
C MET A 1 32.96 0.46 77.06
N GLY A 2 32.24 -0.45 77.73
CA GLY A 2 31.05 -1.14 77.20
C GLY A 2 29.78 -0.27 77.28
N PRO A 3 28.53 -0.81 77.24
CA PRO A 3 28.08 -2.21 77.18
C PRO A 3 27.25 -2.54 75.89
N VAL A 4 27.21 -3.77 75.32
CA VAL A 4 26.53 -5.04 75.71
C VAL A 4 24.99 -4.94 75.76
N SER A 5 24.27 -5.66 74.87
CA SER A 5 23.41 -6.82 75.22
C SER A 5 22.58 -7.40 74.05
N LEU A 6 22.83 -8.69 73.79
CA LEU A 6 22.06 -9.77 73.13
C LEU A 6 20.74 -10.10 73.92
N PRO A 7 19.83 -11.06 73.58
CA PRO A 7 20.05 -12.38 72.93
C PRO A 7 18.98 -12.96 71.97
N VAL A 8 19.37 -13.76 70.97
CA VAL A 8 19.48 -15.25 70.88
C VAL A 8 18.18 -16.05 70.97
N GLY A 9 17.90 -16.79 69.89
CA GLY A 9 17.40 -18.16 69.91
C GLY A 9 16.61 -18.52 68.64
N ARG A 10 16.72 -19.70 68.03
CA ARG A 10 17.55 -20.89 68.27
C ARG A 10 17.11 -21.92 67.21
N ARG A 11 18.03 -22.40 66.40
CA ARG A 11 18.35 -23.83 66.15
C ARG A 11 19.09 -23.94 64.83
N LEU A 12 20.42 -24.05 64.87
CA LEU A 12 21.22 -25.26 65.17
C LEU A 12 21.39 -26.12 63.90
N LEU A 13 22.55 -26.65 63.53
CA LEU A 13 23.93 -26.59 64.05
C LEU A 13 24.72 -27.68 63.30
N LEU A 14 26.05 -27.52 63.29
CA LEU A 14 27.07 -28.59 63.22
C LEU A 14 27.26 -29.29 61.87
N GLN A 15 28.45 -29.69 61.43
CA GLN A 15 29.83 -29.72 61.99
C GLN A 15 30.71 -30.23 60.83
N LEU A 16 31.81 -29.57 60.49
CA LEU A 16 33.19 -29.81 60.94
C LEU A 16 34.04 -30.66 59.98
N LEU A 17 35.28 -30.15 59.80
CA LEU A 17 36.57 -30.86 59.66
C LEU A 17 36.76 -31.66 58.35
N GLY A 18 37.94 -31.70 57.73
CA GLY A 18 39.30 -31.23 58.01
C GLY A 18 40.19 -31.89 56.93
N ALA A 19 41.01 -31.14 56.20
CA ALA A 19 42.46 -31.00 56.40
C ALA A 19 43.34 -31.97 55.55
N SER A 20 44.26 -31.34 54.79
CA SER A 20 45.65 -31.75 54.47
C SER A 20 45.97 -32.60 53.23
N GLY A 21 46.84 -32.07 52.34
CA GLY A 21 48.11 -32.76 52.04
C GLY A 21 48.54 -33.04 50.59
N ALA A 22 49.31 -32.10 50.02
CA ALA A 22 50.53 -32.29 49.19
C ALA A 22 50.53 -32.80 47.73
N ALA A 23 51.47 -32.22 46.97
CA ALA A 23 51.71 -32.24 45.54
C ALA A 23 52.39 -33.51 44.98
N VAL A 24 52.21 -33.78 43.66
CA VAL A 24 53.25 -33.76 42.59
C VAL A 24 52.60 -34.19 41.26
N ALA A 25 53.09 -33.58 40.17
CA ALA A 25 52.60 -33.65 38.80
C ALA A 25 52.88 -34.95 38.04
N LEU A 26 51.99 -35.28 37.10
CA LEU A 26 52.25 -36.02 35.85
C LEU A 26 51.11 -35.72 34.85
N GLN A 27 51.45 -35.16 33.68
CA GLN A 27 50.61 -35.07 32.46
C GLN A 27 51.06 -36.17 31.47
N PRO A 28 50.41 -36.39 30.30
CA PRO A 28 48.99 -36.27 29.92
C PRO A 28 48.50 -37.54 29.16
N ALA A 29 47.18 -37.69 28.94
CA ALA A 29 46.67 -38.50 27.81
C ALA A 29 45.25 -38.05 27.42
N LEU A 30 45.08 -37.93 26.11
CA LEU A 30 43.89 -37.47 25.38
C LEU A 30 42.69 -38.40 25.52
N SER A 31 41.50 -37.82 25.68
CA SER A 31 40.28 -38.39 25.11
C SER A 31 39.24 -37.27 24.91
N ALA A 32 39.03 -36.91 23.65
CA ALA A 32 37.91 -36.09 23.23
C ALA A 32 36.61 -36.79 23.63
N SER A 33 35.77 -36.11 24.41
CA SER A 33 34.42 -36.56 24.70
C SER A 33 33.47 -35.81 23.79
N SER A 34 32.88 -36.54 22.85
CA SER A 34 31.73 -36.13 22.06
C SER A 34 30.57 -35.78 23.00
N ALA A 35 30.17 -34.51 23.04
CA ALA A 35 28.95 -34.10 23.72
C ALA A 35 27.75 -34.51 22.86
N ALA A 36 27.11 -35.60 23.24
CA ALA A 36 25.79 -35.97 22.75
C ALA A 36 24.78 -34.93 23.24
N ALA A 37 24.03 -34.34 22.30
CA ALA A 37 22.90 -33.47 22.58
C ALA A 37 21.89 -34.22 23.45
N SER A 38 21.50 -33.62 24.56
CA SER A 38 20.49 -34.16 25.47
C SER A 38 19.11 -34.12 24.82
N GLY A 39 18.40 -35.24 24.93
CA GLY A 39 17.14 -35.52 24.24
C GLY A 39 16.01 -34.55 24.61
N SER A 40 15.25 -34.20 23.58
CA SER A 40 13.98 -33.50 23.62
C SER A 40 12.98 -34.24 24.50
N ALA A 41 12.51 -33.59 25.57
CA ALA A 41 11.33 -34.01 26.29
C ALA A 41 10.12 -33.91 25.35
N ALA A 42 9.31 -34.98 25.26
CA ALA A 42 8.08 -35.03 24.48
C ALA A 42 7.28 -33.72 24.59
N ALA A 43 7.18 -32.99 23.48
CA ALA A 43 6.46 -31.72 23.40
C ALA A 43 4.99 -31.96 23.78
N ARG A 44 4.57 -31.44 24.94
CA ARG A 44 3.15 -31.26 25.26
C ARG A 44 2.55 -30.36 24.17
N SER A 45 1.37 -30.70 23.66
CA SER A 45 0.60 -29.82 22.77
C SER A 45 0.45 -28.46 23.44
N VAL A 46 1.13 -27.44 22.91
CA VAL A 46 0.98 -26.06 23.38
C VAL A 46 -0.22 -25.50 22.62
N ASP A 47 -1.29 -25.17 23.35
CA ASP A 47 -2.42 -24.43 22.77
C ASP A 47 -1.91 -23.08 22.21
N PRO A 48 -2.49 -22.57 21.11
CA PRO A 48 -2.05 -21.31 20.53
C PRO A 48 -2.01 -20.17 21.57
N PRO A 49 -0.91 -19.39 21.63
CA PRO A 49 -0.69 -18.43 22.71
C PRO A 49 -1.55 -17.16 22.61
N ASP A 50 -2.16 -16.89 21.44
CA ASP A 50 -3.03 -15.75 21.18
C ASP A 50 -3.98 -16.03 19.99
N ASP A 51 -4.93 -15.12 19.77
CA ASP A 51 -6.00 -15.27 18.76
C ASP A 51 -5.47 -15.29 17.32
N VAL A 52 -4.37 -14.58 17.04
CA VAL A 52 -3.72 -14.57 15.72
C VAL A 52 -3.14 -15.95 15.44
N ALA A 53 -2.33 -16.48 16.36
CA ALA A 53 -1.78 -17.83 16.26
C ALA A 53 -2.89 -18.90 16.18
N ALA A 54 -3.98 -18.74 16.95
CA ALA A 54 -5.12 -19.65 16.89
C ALA A 54 -5.77 -19.66 15.49
N THR A 55 -5.86 -18.49 14.86
CA THR A 55 -6.40 -18.35 13.51
C THR A 55 -5.47 -18.97 12.48
N TYR A 56 -4.17 -18.69 12.53
CA TYR A 56 -3.19 -19.30 11.63
C TYR A 56 -3.21 -20.84 11.72
N HIS A 57 -3.32 -21.39 12.93
CA HIS A 57 -3.43 -22.84 13.13
C HIS A 57 -4.70 -23.43 12.48
N ARG A 58 -5.87 -22.82 12.68
CA ARG A 58 -7.13 -23.28 12.03
C ARG A 58 -7.07 -23.17 10.50
N VAL A 59 -6.48 -22.09 10.01
CA VAL A 59 -6.30 -21.84 8.57
C VAL A 59 -5.34 -22.88 7.97
N LEU A 60 -4.25 -23.25 8.66
CA LEU A 60 -3.35 -24.34 8.25
C LEU A 60 -4.04 -25.70 8.22
N LEU A 61 -4.86 -26.01 9.24
CA LEU A 61 -5.68 -27.23 9.27
C LEU A 61 -6.58 -27.30 8.04
N ARG A 62 -7.42 -26.27 7.80
CA ARG A 62 -8.31 -26.20 6.62
C ARG A 62 -7.56 -26.30 5.29
N HIS A 63 -6.43 -25.61 5.17
CA HIS A 63 -5.60 -25.63 3.96
C HIS A 63 -5.04 -27.04 3.66
N THR A 64 -5.04 -27.95 4.64
CA THR A 64 -4.61 -29.34 4.42
C THR A 64 -5.46 -30.03 3.37
N ARG A 65 -6.74 -29.68 3.25
CA ARG A 65 -7.64 -30.17 2.19
C ARG A 65 -7.14 -29.84 0.79
N TRP A 66 -6.56 -28.65 0.61
CA TRP A 66 -5.89 -28.29 -0.64
C TRP A 66 -4.55 -29.01 -0.78
N SER A 67 -3.70 -29.04 0.26
CA SER A 67 -2.38 -29.68 0.16
C SER A 67 -2.47 -31.18 -0.15
N GLU A 68 -3.49 -31.88 0.33
CA GLU A 68 -3.69 -33.30 0.04
C GLU A 68 -4.04 -33.54 -1.44
N THR A 69 -4.52 -32.53 -2.17
CA THR A 69 -4.68 -32.63 -3.63
C THR A 69 -3.35 -32.69 -4.37
N GLN A 70 -2.25 -32.33 -3.70
CA GLN A 70 -0.89 -32.40 -4.24
C GLN A 70 -0.25 -33.78 -3.99
N TRP A 71 -0.94 -34.71 -3.32
CA TRP A 71 -0.42 -36.06 -3.11
C TRP A 71 -0.55 -36.88 -4.40
N ASP A 72 0.58 -37.37 -4.91
CA ASP A 72 0.62 -38.30 -6.04
C ASP A 72 0.62 -39.74 -5.50
N GLU A 73 -0.52 -40.43 -5.61
CA GLU A 73 -0.65 -41.82 -5.14
C GLU A 73 0.28 -42.80 -5.88
N ALA A 74 0.64 -42.52 -7.15
CA ALA A 74 1.50 -43.40 -7.92
C ALA A 74 2.97 -43.26 -7.50
N LYS A 75 3.41 -42.03 -7.19
CA LYS A 75 4.77 -41.76 -6.72
C LYS A 75 4.93 -41.97 -5.21
N GLY A 76 3.84 -41.90 -4.44
CA GLY A 76 3.88 -42.00 -2.98
C GLY A 76 4.56 -40.81 -2.31
N ILE A 77 4.44 -39.62 -2.91
CA ILE A 77 5.01 -38.35 -2.44
C ILE A 77 4.08 -37.18 -2.83
N TYR A 78 4.22 -36.03 -2.17
CA TYR A 78 3.67 -34.79 -2.72
C TYR A 78 4.44 -34.36 -3.98
N THR A 79 3.77 -33.73 -4.94
CA THR A 79 4.32 -33.42 -6.26
C THR A 79 5.48 -32.42 -6.23
N ASP A 80 6.35 -32.50 -7.23
CA ASP A 80 7.39 -31.50 -7.53
C ASP A 80 6.88 -30.33 -8.36
N GLU A 81 5.70 -30.47 -8.97
CA GLU A 81 5.03 -29.40 -9.70
C GLU A 81 4.85 -28.16 -8.80
N TYR A 82 5.39 -27.02 -9.25
CA TYR A 82 5.41 -25.76 -8.49
C TYR A 82 5.93 -25.90 -7.05
N PHE A 83 6.85 -26.84 -6.79
CA PHE A 83 7.34 -27.14 -5.45
C PHE A 83 6.24 -27.60 -4.49
N GLY A 84 5.24 -28.34 -4.98
CA GLY A 84 4.15 -28.92 -4.20
C GLY A 84 4.61 -29.64 -2.94
N PHE A 85 5.79 -30.25 -2.95
CA PHE A 85 6.41 -30.93 -1.81
C PHE A 85 6.71 -30.01 -0.62
N ALA A 86 6.81 -28.69 -0.81
CA ALA A 86 7.10 -27.75 0.28
C ALA A 86 5.96 -27.60 1.29
N VAL A 87 4.76 -28.14 0.99
CA VAL A 87 3.62 -28.19 1.92
C VAL A 87 3.94 -28.89 3.25
N VAL A 88 5.00 -29.70 3.26
CA VAL A 88 5.51 -30.45 4.42
C VAL A 88 5.87 -29.57 5.61
N LEU A 89 6.22 -28.29 5.43
CA LEU A 89 6.46 -27.40 6.59
C LEU A 89 5.17 -27.16 7.37
N GLY A 90 4.08 -26.83 6.68
CA GLY A 90 2.78 -26.68 7.31
C GLY A 90 2.29 -27.99 7.94
N HIS A 91 2.58 -29.14 7.34
CA HIS A 91 2.29 -30.45 7.95
C HIS A 91 3.13 -30.70 9.20
N ALA A 92 4.44 -30.43 9.15
CA ALA A 92 5.34 -30.60 10.29
C ALA A 92 4.87 -29.77 11.49
N VAL A 93 4.44 -28.51 11.26
CA VAL A 93 3.84 -27.68 12.31
C VAL A 93 2.61 -28.33 12.91
N LEU A 94 1.62 -28.75 12.11
CA LEU A 94 0.40 -29.40 12.61
C LEU A 94 0.65 -30.75 13.31
N LEU A 95 1.72 -31.46 12.94
CA LEU A 95 2.09 -32.74 13.53
C LEU A 95 2.82 -32.57 14.87
N THR A 96 3.47 -31.43 15.10
CA THR A 96 4.34 -31.17 16.26
C THR A 96 3.78 -30.14 17.24
N HIS A 97 2.86 -29.27 16.79
CA HIS A 97 2.30 -28.17 17.57
C HIS A 97 0.76 -28.16 17.48
N GLY A 98 0.11 -27.63 18.52
CA GLY A 98 -1.35 -27.51 18.58
C GLY A 98 -2.10 -28.85 18.61
N ALA A 99 -3.43 -28.77 18.58
CA ALA A 99 -4.32 -29.92 18.50
C ALA A 99 -4.67 -30.23 17.04
N PHE A 100 -4.54 -31.49 16.62
CA PHE A 100 -4.85 -31.90 15.25
C PHE A 100 -6.32 -32.31 15.11
N ASP A 101 -7.11 -31.50 14.40
CA ASP A 101 -8.50 -31.83 14.05
C ASP A 101 -8.58 -32.51 12.67
N GLU A 102 -8.80 -33.82 12.67
CA GLU A 102 -8.87 -34.65 11.44
C GLU A 102 -10.05 -34.27 10.55
N ARG A 103 -11.18 -33.83 11.15
CA ARG A 103 -12.36 -33.41 10.39
C ARG A 103 -12.07 -32.12 9.66
N GLU A 104 -11.40 -31.17 10.30
CA GLU A 104 -11.04 -29.91 9.66
C GLU A 104 -9.98 -30.12 8.57
N ALA A 105 -8.95 -30.92 8.88
CA ALA A 105 -7.86 -31.24 7.96
C ALA A 105 -8.30 -32.06 6.74
N GLY A 106 -9.36 -32.87 6.86
CA GLY A 106 -9.84 -33.76 5.81
C GLY A 106 -8.96 -35.01 5.60
N VAL A 107 -8.03 -35.28 6.52
CA VAL A 107 -7.13 -36.44 6.52
C VAL A 107 -6.80 -36.80 7.97
N ASP A 108 -6.62 -38.09 8.26
CA ASP A 108 -6.21 -38.54 9.60
C ASP A 108 -4.73 -38.22 9.88
N ARG A 109 -4.39 -38.07 11.16
CA ARG A 109 -3.06 -37.62 11.57
C ARG A 109 -1.95 -38.58 11.16
N GLU A 110 -2.21 -39.88 11.18
CA GLU A 110 -1.21 -40.92 10.88
C GLU A 110 -0.90 -40.97 9.38
N THR A 111 -1.92 -40.88 8.53
CA THR A 111 -1.77 -40.75 7.09
C THR A 111 -0.96 -39.52 6.73
N LEU A 112 -1.31 -38.35 7.29
CA LEU A 112 -0.57 -37.12 7.03
C LEU A 112 0.90 -37.24 7.44
N ARG A 113 1.17 -37.80 8.64
CA ARG A 113 2.54 -38.07 9.10
C ARG A 113 3.30 -38.96 8.13
N ARG A 114 2.72 -40.11 7.74
CA ARG A 114 3.35 -41.07 6.83
C ARG A 114 3.71 -40.44 5.48
N ARG A 115 2.77 -39.69 4.88
CA ARG A 115 2.95 -38.99 3.59
C ARG A 115 4.03 -37.91 3.68
N THR A 116 4.04 -37.15 4.78
CA THR A 116 5.05 -36.11 5.06
C THR A 116 6.45 -36.71 5.15
N LEU A 117 6.64 -37.78 5.94
CA LEU A 117 7.93 -38.44 6.11
C LEU A 117 8.42 -39.10 4.81
N ALA A 118 7.52 -39.70 4.02
CA ALA A 118 7.87 -40.25 2.70
C ALA A 118 8.37 -39.18 1.74
N THR A 119 7.69 -38.02 1.70
CA THR A 119 8.09 -36.87 0.87
C THR A 119 9.43 -36.30 1.32
N LEU A 120 9.65 -36.13 2.64
CA LEU A 120 10.95 -35.68 3.17
C LEU A 120 12.09 -36.62 2.79
N ARG A 121 11.87 -37.95 2.88
CA ARG A 121 12.88 -38.94 2.48
C ARG A 121 13.24 -38.81 1.00
N HIS A 122 12.24 -38.76 0.12
CA HIS A 122 12.43 -38.67 -1.33
C HIS A 122 13.21 -37.40 -1.70
N PHE A 123 12.68 -36.22 -1.36
CA PHE A 123 13.27 -34.94 -1.76
C PHE A 123 14.60 -34.65 -1.06
N ALA A 124 14.90 -35.22 0.12
CA ALA A 124 16.25 -35.14 0.69
C ALA A 124 17.27 -35.89 -0.19
N SER A 125 16.91 -37.07 -0.68
CA SER A 125 17.79 -37.90 -1.51
C SER A 125 17.88 -37.44 -2.96
N SER A 126 16.83 -36.80 -3.50
CA SER A 126 16.78 -36.38 -4.90
C SER A 126 17.35 -34.97 -5.15
N ASN A 127 17.75 -34.26 -4.10
CA ASN A 127 18.39 -32.94 -4.19
C ASN A 127 19.78 -33.02 -4.87
N ARG A 128 20.11 -32.03 -5.71
CA ARG A 128 21.38 -31.99 -6.46
C ARG A 128 22.62 -31.90 -5.57
N LEU A 129 22.49 -31.38 -4.35
CA LEU A 129 23.58 -31.30 -3.37
C LEU A 129 23.88 -32.64 -2.69
N THR A 130 22.95 -33.59 -2.73
CA THR A 130 23.10 -34.94 -2.15
C THR A 130 23.40 -36.00 -3.21
N GLY A 131 23.64 -35.59 -4.46
CA GLY A 131 23.90 -36.46 -5.61
C GLY A 131 22.65 -36.83 -6.42
N GLY A 132 21.49 -36.28 -6.07
CA GLY A 132 20.27 -36.39 -6.86
C GLY A 132 20.26 -35.47 -8.09
N THR A 133 19.12 -35.40 -8.78
CA THR A 133 18.99 -34.65 -10.05
C THR A 133 17.74 -33.80 -10.14
N GLU A 134 16.80 -33.94 -9.21
CA GLU A 134 15.46 -33.37 -9.33
C GLU A 134 15.45 -31.87 -9.05
N TRP A 135 15.99 -31.43 -7.90
CA TRP A 135 15.84 -30.05 -7.40
C TRP A 135 17.03 -29.58 -6.56
N GLY A 136 17.08 -28.28 -6.23
CA GLY A 136 18.06 -27.69 -5.31
C GLY A 136 19.34 -27.21 -5.98
N ARG A 137 20.24 -26.61 -5.20
CA ARG A 137 21.48 -25.91 -5.60
C ARG A 137 21.25 -24.52 -6.22
N THR A 138 20.25 -24.35 -7.08
CA THR A 138 19.90 -23.05 -7.70
C THR A 138 19.53 -22.03 -6.64
N LEU A 139 19.98 -20.78 -6.74
CA LEU A 139 19.65 -19.75 -5.74
C LEU A 139 18.19 -19.33 -5.84
N PHE A 140 17.78 -18.84 -7.01
CA PHE A 140 16.44 -18.33 -7.21
C PHE A 140 15.41 -19.47 -7.31
N PHE A 141 14.25 -19.28 -6.68
CA PHE A 141 13.19 -20.29 -6.47
C PHE A 141 13.60 -21.44 -5.53
N ASP A 142 14.57 -22.27 -5.91
CA ASP A 142 14.91 -23.52 -5.21
C ASP A 142 15.26 -23.28 -3.72
N THR A 143 16.04 -22.24 -3.39
CA THR A 143 16.51 -22.07 -2.00
C THR A 143 15.45 -21.60 -1.02
N THR A 144 14.42 -20.88 -1.50
CA THR A 144 13.25 -20.53 -0.66
C THR A 144 12.53 -21.80 -0.22
N PHE A 145 12.24 -22.71 -1.16
CA PHE A 145 11.62 -23.99 -0.83
C PHE A 145 12.57 -24.91 -0.05
N GLN A 146 13.88 -24.83 -0.30
CA GLN A 146 14.88 -25.55 0.47
C GLN A 146 14.93 -25.11 1.93
N SER A 147 14.78 -23.81 2.21
CA SER A 147 14.66 -23.27 3.57
C SER A 147 13.45 -23.89 4.28
N TYR A 148 12.27 -23.90 3.66
CA TYR A 148 11.07 -24.51 4.23
C TYR A 148 11.24 -26.01 4.46
N PHE A 149 11.82 -26.72 3.48
CA PHE A 149 12.09 -28.15 3.55
C PHE A 149 13.03 -28.50 4.71
N ILE A 150 14.14 -27.78 4.87
CA ILE A 150 15.08 -27.98 5.98
C ILE A 150 14.38 -27.73 7.31
N LEU A 151 13.59 -26.66 7.42
CA LEU A 151 12.88 -26.35 8.66
C LEU A 151 11.86 -27.46 9.00
N ALA A 152 11.11 -27.96 8.03
CA ALA A 152 10.18 -29.07 8.20
C ALA A 152 10.89 -30.35 8.70
N ALA A 153 12.03 -30.68 8.08
CA ALA A 153 12.85 -31.83 8.49
C ALA A 153 13.41 -31.67 9.91
N ARG A 154 13.79 -30.45 10.31
CA ARG A 154 14.29 -30.16 11.67
C ARG A 154 13.19 -30.25 12.73
N LEU A 155 11.95 -29.86 12.41
CA LEU A 155 10.81 -30.04 13.32
C LEU A 155 10.45 -31.52 13.55
N LEU A 156 10.68 -32.38 12.55
CA LEU A 156 10.42 -33.82 12.60
C LEU A 156 11.70 -34.66 12.79
N TRP A 157 12.80 -34.06 13.24
CA TRP A 157 14.15 -34.63 13.15
C TRP A 157 14.29 -36.03 13.77
N ASP A 158 13.62 -36.26 14.89
CA ASP A 158 13.64 -37.51 15.63
C ASP A 158 12.88 -38.65 14.93
N GLU A 159 11.95 -38.31 14.02
CA GLU A 159 11.16 -39.27 13.23
C GLU A 159 11.84 -39.66 11.91
N LEU A 160 12.91 -38.95 11.50
CA LEU A 160 13.62 -39.23 10.26
C LEU A 160 14.56 -40.44 10.39
N ASP A 161 14.81 -41.15 9.29
CA ASP A 161 15.87 -42.16 9.25
C ASP A 161 17.27 -41.51 9.11
N ALA A 162 18.31 -42.28 9.40
CA ALA A 162 19.69 -41.78 9.40
C ALA A 162 20.15 -41.26 8.02
N GLY A 163 19.69 -41.89 6.93
CA GLY A 163 20.01 -41.46 5.57
C GLY A 163 19.39 -40.10 5.25
N THR A 164 18.12 -39.92 5.60
CA THR A 164 17.40 -38.65 5.42
C THR A 164 18.05 -37.53 6.24
N ARG A 165 18.40 -37.78 7.52
CA ARG A 165 19.12 -36.79 8.35
C ARG A 165 20.46 -36.38 7.72
N ALA A 166 21.26 -37.34 7.27
CA ALA A 166 22.54 -37.07 6.64
C ALA A 166 22.39 -36.27 5.33
N ALA A 167 21.35 -36.56 4.54
CA ALA A 167 21.02 -35.80 3.34
C ALA A 167 20.62 -34.36 3.68
N VAL A 168 19.74 -34.13 4.67
CA VAL A 168 19.35 -32.77 5.10
C VAL A 168 20.55 -31.97 5.64
N ASP A 169 21.44 -32.60 6.42
CA ASP A 169 22.68 -31.96 6.88
C ASP A 169 23.60 -31.58 5.71
N THR A 170 23.67 -32.42 4.68
CA THR A 170 24.44 -32.15 3.46
C THR A 170 23.84 -30.98 2.66
N ILE A 171 22.53 -30.99 2.41
CA ILE A 171 21.82 -29.88 1.75
C ILE A 171 22.09 -28.56 2.48
N THR A 172 21.98 -28.58 3.81
CA THR A 172 22.21 -27.39 4.65
C THR A 172 23.61 -26.81 4.47
N ARG A 173 24.66 -27.64 4.53
CA ARG A 173 26.05 -27.19 4.47
C ARG A 173 26.50 -26.85 3.06
N GLU A 174 26.15 -27.69 2.10
CA GLU A 174 26.66 -27.55 0.73
C GLU A 174 25.92 -26.47 -0.06
N GLN A 175 24.68 -26.11 0.30
CA GLN A 175 24.03 -24.92 -0.26
C GLN A 175 24.76 -23.64 0.17
N ALA A 176 25.06 -23.50 1.47
CA ALA A 176 25.81 -22.35 1.96
C ALA A 176 27.22 -22.29 1.38
N ALA A 177 27.87 -23.44 1.21
CA ALA A 177 29.16 -23.53 0.51
C ALA A 177 29.06 -23.10 -0.95
N TYR A 178 28.00 -23.48 -1.65
CA TYR A 178 27.75 -23.07 -3.02
C TYR A 178 27.56 -21.55 -3.12
N THR A 179 26.66 -20.96 -2.32
CA THR A 179 26.48 -19.50 -2.32
C THR A 179 27.78 -18.76 -1.98
N HIS A 180 28.51 -19.22 -0.96
CA HIS A 180 29.80 -18.63 -0.60
C HIS A 180 30.80 -18.67 -1.76
N SER A 181 30.80 -19.74 -2.56
CA SER A 181 31.70 -19.88 -3.71
C SER A 181 31.39 -18.89 -4.85
N LEU A 182 30.17 -18.35 -4.91
CA LEU A 182 29.78 -17.31 -5.86
C LEU A 182 30.36 -15.93 -5.47
N GLY A 183 30.69 -15.73 -4.19
CA GLY A 183 31.09 -14.43 -3.66
C GLY A 183 29.98 -13.40 -3.88
N THR A 184 30.28 -12.35 -4.67
CA THR A 184 29.30 -11.33 -5.10
C THR A 184 28.90 -11.50 -6.57
N GLY A 185 29.18 -12.65 -7.17
CA GLY A 185 28.82 -12.97 -8.55
C GLY A 185 27.44 -13.62 -8.65
N ASP A 186 26.96 -13.73 -9.88
CA ASP A 186 25.66 -14.30 -10.20
C ASP A 186 25.67 -15.83 -10.11
N ASP A 187 24.52 -16.41 -9.74
CA ASP A 187 24.32 -17.84 -9.85
C ASP A 187 24.06 -18.24 -11.32
N PRO A 188 24.96 -19.00 -11.98
CA PRO A 188 24.78 -19.39 -13.37
C PRO A 188 23.54 -20.28 -13.60
N ALA A 189 22.99 -20.91 -12.56
CA ALA A 189 21.77 -21.72 -12.65
C ALA A 189 20.48 -20.90 -12.62
N SER A 190 20.55 -19.61 -12.23
CA SER A 190 19.38 -18.77 -12.00
C SER A 190 18.99 -17.88 -13.19
N GLY A 191 19.69 -18.00 -14.32
CA GLY A 191 19.38 -17.25 -15.54
C GLY A 191 19.58 -15.75 -15.34
N ASP A 192 18.58 -14.94 -15.70
CA ASP A 192 18.66 -13.47 -15.66
C ASP A 192 18.37 -12.88 -14.27
N TRP A 193 18.11 -13.72 -13.25
CA TRP A 193 17.93 -13.27 -11.87
C TRP A 193 19.29 -13.03 -11.22
N THR A 194 19.63 -11.75 -11.02
CA THR A 194 20.94 -11.31 -10.49
C THR A 194 20.78 -10.16 -9.49
N PRO A 195 21.56 -10.12 -8.40
CA PRO A 195 21.61 -8.98 -7.48
C PRO A 195 22.40 -7.77 -8.03
N ASN A 196 22.99 -7.86 -9.22
CA ASN A 196 24.00 -6.92 -9.73
C ASN A 196 25.19 -6.75 -8.75
N GLY A 197 25.64 -7.86 -8.17
CA GLY A 197 26.62 -7.87 -7.08
C GLY A 197 26.17 -7.01 -5.89
N LEU A 198 27.07 -6.20 -5.33
CA LEU A 198 26.76 -5.28 -4.23
C LEU A 198 26.43 -3.85 -4.68
N GLN A 199 26.19 -3.64 -5.99
CA GLN A 199 25.73 -2.34 -6.50
C GLN A 199 24.21 -2.22 -6.38
N GLY A 200 23.49 -3.32 -6.62
CA GLY A 200 22.03 -3.38 -6.55
C GLY A 200 21.33 -2.72 -7.75
N GLY A 201 20.13 -2.20 -7.51
CA GLY A 201 19.28 -1.52 -8.50
C GLY A 201 18.05 -0.95 -7.82
N HIS A 202 17.50 0.17 -8.32
CA HIS A 202 16.32 0.82 -7.70
C HIS A 202 15.31 1.37 -8.72
N VAL A 203 15.74 1.73 -9.94
CA VAL A 203 14.84 2.22 -11.00
C VAL A 203 14.37 1.05 -11.83
N GLY A 204 13.06 0.82 -11.88
CA GLY A 204 12.47 -0.27 -12.66
C GLY A 204 12.60 -1.64 -12.01
N ASP A 205 13.68 -1.90 -11.29
CA ASP A 205 14.02 -3.24 -10.83
C ASP A 205 14.92 -3.12 -9.60
N THR A 206 14.32 -3.28 -8.42
CA THR A 206 15.07 -3.29 -7.17
C THR A 206 15.88 -4.55 -7.05
N LYS A 207 17.03 -4.51 -6.36
CA LYS A 207 17.80 -5.72 -5.99
C LYS A 207 17.71 -6.11 -4.53
N LEU A 208 16.74 -5.54 -3.82
CA LEU A 208 16.47 -5.85 -2.42
C LEU A 208 16.10 -7.33 -2.22
N GLU A 209 15.19 -7.88 -3.04
CA GLU A 209 14.75 -9.29 -2.96
C GLU A 209 15.90 -10.25 -3.25
N GLU A 210 16.66 -10.00 -4.33
CA GLU A 210 17.79 -10.81 -4.75
C GLU A 210 18.88 -10.88 -3.66
N MET A 211 19.20 -9.73 -3.04
CA MET A 211 20.16 -9.69 -1.93
C MET A 211 19.66 -10.45 -0.71
N GLY A 212 18.36 -10.33 -0.39
CA GLY A 212 17.71 -11.12 0.64
C GLY A 212 17.86 -12.62 0.37
N LEU A 213 17.61 -13.08 -0.85
CA LEU A 213 17.75 -14.49 -1.24
C LEU A 213 19.17 -15.02 -1.03
N TYR A 214 20.21 -14.25 -1.38
CA TYR A 214 21.59 -14.65 -1.10
C TYR A 214 21.84 -14.84 0.41
N ALA A 215 21.36 -13.91 1.25
CA ALA A 215 21.43 -14.07 2.70
C ALA A 215 20.65 -15.29 3.19
N GLN A 216 19.46 -15.53 2.64
CA GLN A 216 18.59 -16.65 3.01
C GLN A 216 19.26 -18.00 2.83
N THR A 217 20.05 -18.18 1.77
CA THR A 217 20.76 -19.45 1.53
C THR A 217 21.80 -19.81 2.60
N LEU A 218 22.30 -18.81 3.35
CA LEU A 218 23.35 -18.97 4.35
C LEU A 218 22.78 -19.21 5.75
N ALA A 219 21.57 -18.69 6.04
CA ALA A 219 20.95 -18.75 7.36
C ALA A 219 20.80 -20.17 7.94
N PRO A 220 20.33 -21.20 7.18
CA PRO A 220 20.22 -22.56 7.70
C PRO A 220 21.56 -23.13 8.17
N ALA A 221 22.65 -22.91 7.44
CA ALA A 221 23.97 -23.40 7.83
C ALA A 221 24.52 -22.67 9.07
N LEU A 222 24.26 -21.37 9.20
CA LEU A 222 24.67 -20.60 10.38
C LEU A 222 23.98 -21.08 11.66
N ALA A 223 22.71 -21.51 11.55
CA ALA A 223 21.92 -22.04 12.64
C ALA A 223 22.24 -23.51 12.97
N TRP A 224 22.35 -24.37 11.96
CA TRP A 224 22.38 -25.83 12.17
C TRP A 224 23.76 -26.49 11.98
N ALA A 225 24.77 -25.74 11.56
CA ALA A 225 26.13 -26.24 11.35
C ALA A 225 27.20 -25.43 12.13
N PRO A 226 27.08 -25.29 13.47
CA PRO A 226 27.99 -24.48 14.28
C PRO A 226 29.46 -24.93 14.17
N ASP A 227 29.68 -26.22 13.97
CA ASP A 227 31.02 -26.83 13.92
C ASP A 227 31.69 -26.80 12.53
N ASP A 228 31.03 -26.27 11.49
CA ASP A 228 31.64 -26.23 10.15
C ASP A 228 32.79 -25.22 10.08
N ARG A 229 33.95 -25.64 9.59
CA ARG A 229 35.12 -24.76 9.40
C ARG A 229 34.85 -23.58 8.46
N ARG A 230 33.84 -23.67 7.59
CA ARG A 230 33.46 -22.61 6.63
C ARG A 230 32.53 -21.55 7.24
N ARG A 231 32.01 -21.78 8.45
CA ARG A 231 30.97 -20.94 9.09
C ARG A 231 31.34 -19.47 9.21
N ALA A 232 32.61 -19.14 9.51
CA ALA A 232 33.05 -17.75 9.61
C ALA A 232 32.95 -16.99 8.28
N GLY A 233 33.20 -17.66 7.15
CA GLY A 233 33.00 -17.09 5.82
C GLY A 233 31.52 -16.84 5.55
N TRP A 234 30.67 -17.84 5.82
CA TRP A 234 29.22 -17.73 5.67
C TRP A 234 28.62 -16.59 6.50
N ALA A 235 29.09 -16.39 7.74
CA ALA A 235 28.61 -15.30 8.59
C ALA A 235 28.99 -13.92 8.05
N THR A 236 30.17 -13.81 7.43
CA THR A 236 30.64 -12.57 6.79
C THR A 236 29.78 -12.23 5.57
N ASP A 237 29.49 -13.21 4.73
CA ASP A 237 28.66 -13.03 3.54
C ASP A 237 27.21 -12.74 3.91
N TYR A 238 26.65 -13.48 4.88
CA TYR A 238 25.29 -13.26 5.40
C TYR A 238 25.09 -11.81 5.85
N GLY A 239 25.99 -11.31 6.71
CA GLY A 239 25.92 -9.93 7.15
C GLY A 239 26.12 -8.93 6.02
N THR A 240 26.93 -9.24 5.02
CA THR A 240 27.16 -8.36 3.86
C THR A 240 25.91 -8.23 3.01
N TRP A 241 25.29 -9.34 2.63
CA TRP A 241 24.05 -9.33 1.86
C TRP A 241 22.92 -8.66 2.64
N SER A 242 22.67 -9.08 3.89
CA SER A 242 21.54 -8.54 4.66
C SER A 242 21.64 -7.06 5.02
N ARG A 243 22.85 -6.51 5.25
CA ARG A 243 22.99 -5.07 5.49
C ARG A 243 22.75 -4.22 4.24
N ASN A 244 22.91 -4.79 3.04
CA ASN A 244 22.79 -4.06 1.77
C ASN A 244 21.38 -4.11 1.18
N GLU A 245 20.47 -4.96 1.67
CA GLU A 245 19.08 -5.09 1.17
C GLU A 245 18.38 -3.73 1.02
N GLY A 246 18.33 -2.94 2.10
CA GLY A 246 17.75 -1.59 2.13
C GLY A 246 18.70 -0.46 1.75
N GLY A 247 19.76 -0.74 0.97
CA GLY A 247 20.86 0.21 0.71
C GLY A 247 20.41 1.52 0.07
N LEU A 248 20.83 2.64 0.67
CA LEU A 248 20.74 3.98 0.11
C LEU A 248 22.06 4.71 0.38
N PRO A 249 22.91 4.98 -0.63
CA PRO A 249 24.25 5.53 -0.40
C PRO A 249 24.28 6.80 0.45
N ALA A 250 23.33 7.72 0.26
CA ALA A 250 23.25 8.96 1.02
C ALA A 250 22.97 8.74 2.53
N ALA A 251 22.14 7.73 2.85
CA ALA A 251 21.81 7.37 4.23
C ALA A 251 22.92 6.52 4.87
N ASP A 252 23.42 5.52 4.16
CA ASP A 252 24.37 4.55 4.68
C ASP A 252 25.72 5.21 4.98
N LEU A 253 26.24 6.07 4.08
CA LEU A 253 27.48 6.81 4.31
C LEU A 253 27.37 7.79 5.49
N ALA A 254 26.17 8.29 5.77
CA ALA A 254 25.90 9.14 6.92
C ALA A 254 25.73 8.35 8.23
N ASN A 255 25.70 7.02 8.18
CA ASN A 255 25.47 6.17 9.34
C ASN A 255 26.75 5.59 9.95
N PRO A 256 27.18 6.09 11.14
CA PRO A 256 28.36 5.59 11.83
C PRO A 256 28.10 4.33 12.67
N ALA A 257 26.84 3.85 12.75
CA ALA A 257 26.51 2.66 13.51
C ALA A 257 27.22 1.43 12.95
N ARG A 258 27.41 0.43 13.83
CA ARG A 258 27.93 -0.88 13.47
C ARG A 258 26.84 -1.91 13.69
N VAL A 259 26.77 -2.87 12.77
CA VAL A 259 25.87 -4.02 12.77
C VAL A 259 26.70 -5.26 12.44
N ASP A 260 26.69 -6.25 13.33
CA ASP A 260 27.60 -7.39 13.34
C ASP A 260 29.07 -6.95 13.30
N GLY A 261 29.38 -5.88 14.03
CA GLY A 261 30.73 -5.28 14.10
C GLY A 261 31.17 -4.51 12.85
N VAL A 262 30.40 -4.50 11.76
CA VAL A 262 30.72 -3.80 10.51
C VAL A 262 30.01 -2.45 10.44
N PRO A 263 30.69 -1.34 10.08
CA PRO A 263 30.04 -0.04 9.90
C PRO A 263 29.02 -0.07 8.77
N VAL A 264 27.83 0.51 8.99
CA VAL A 264 26.80 0.68 7.95
C VAL A 264 27.33 1.47 6.76
N SER A 265 28.20 2.46 6.99
CA SER A 265 28.88 3.22 5.93
C SER A 265 29.80 2.42 5.01
N ARG A 266 29.98 1.10 5.23
CA ARG A 266 30.63 0.20 4.27
C ARG A 266 29.67 -0.44 3.27
N ASN A 267 28.36 -0.29 3.45
CA ASN A 267 27.38 -0.72 2.46
C ASN A 267 27.59 0.05 1.15
N THR A 268 27.33 -0.62 0.03
CA THR A 268 27.56 -0.07 -1.31
C THR A 268 26.33 -0.12 -2.21
N ALA A 269 25.31 -0.88 -1.82
CA ALA A 269 24.11 -1.08 -2.62
C ALA A 269 23.25 0.18 -2.70
N HIS A 270 22.53 0.31 -3.82
CA HIS A 270 21.53 1.33 -4.03
C HIS A 270 20.23 0.69 -4.52
N ASN A 271 19.38 0.33 -3.56
CA ASN A 271 18.16 -0.45 -3.79
C ASN A 271 16.86 0.33 -3.62
N THR A 272 16.92 1.53 -3.05
CA THR A 272 15.77 2.35 -2.70
C THR A 272 15.90 3.74 -3.31
N TYR A 273 14.78 4.40 -3.58
CA TYR A 273 14.79 5.83 -3.89
C TYR A 273 15.12 6.65 -2.63
N ASP A 274 15.50 7.93 -2.80
CA ASP A 274 15.78 8.83 -1.66
C ASP A 274 14.59 9.03 -0.71
N THR A 275 13.39 8.72 -1.17
CA THR A 275 12.12 8.71 -0.42
C THR A 275 11.86 7.37 0.28
N PHE A 276 12.77 6.41 0.20
CA PHE A 276 12.68 5.03 0.70
C PHE A 276 11.50 4.22 0.13
N ILE A 277 10.97 4.62 -1.02
CA ILE A 277 10.07 3.75 -1.79
C ILE A 277 10.90 2.83 -2.68
N VAL A 278 10.39 1.62 -2.90
CA VAL A 278 11.04 0.59 -3.71
C VAL A 278 10.20 0.31 -4.94
N GLU A 279 10.82 0.31 -6.11
CA GLU A 279 10.18 -0.09 -7.36
C GLU A 279 10.65 -1.49 -7.76
N ASN A 280 9.74 -2.34 -8.24
CA ASN A 280 10.09 -3.61 -8.86
C ASN A 280 9.26 -3.85 -10.13
N HIS A 281 9.84 -4.53 -11.12
CA HIS A 281 9.23 -4.79 -12.42
C HIS A 281 8.52 -3.57 -13.06
N GLY A 282 9.10 -2.38 -12.93
CA GLY A 282 8.60 -1.14 -13.51
C GLY A 282 7.45 -0.49 -12.73
N SER A 283 7.20 -0.90 -11.48
CA SER A 283 6.06 -0.43 -10.69
C SER A 283 6.33 -0.42 -9.18
N PHE A 284 5.59 0.41 -8.44
CA PHE A 284 5.54 0.28 -6.99
C PHE A 284 4.58 -0.85 -6.61
N GLY A 285 5.14 -1.96 -6.15
CA GLY A 285 4.41 -3.04 -5.50
C GLY A 285 4.88 -3.14 -4.04
N PRO A 286 4.10 -2.64 -3.05
CA PRO A 286 4.48 -2.66 -1.64
C PRO A 286 4.89 -4.06 -1.14
N HIS A 287 4.29 -5.10 -1.74
CA HIS A 287 4.62 -6.49 -1.52
C HIS A 287 6.12 -6.82 -1.71
N TYR A 288 6.76 -6.28 -2.75
CA TYR A 288 8.20 -6.50 -3.00
C TYR A 288 9.08 -5.77 -1.99
N GLN A 289 8.64 -4.59 -1.53
CA GLN A 289 9.35 -3.89 -0.47
C GLN A 289 9.30 -4.65 0.85
N ALA A 290 8.20 -5.36 1.11
CA ALA A 290 8.05 -6.22 2.29
C ALA A 290 8.99 -7.44 2.30
N GLU A 291 9.64 -7.75 1.16
CA GLU A 291 10.53 -8.92 1.02
C GLU A 291 11.72 -8.89 1.97
N MET A 292 12.19 -7.69 2.36
CA MET A 292 13.25 -7.52 3.37
C MET A 292 12.88 -8.21 4.69
N TRP A 293 11.62 -8.06 5.15
CA TRP A 293 11.14 -8.71 6.36
C TRP A 293 10.65 -10.13 6.10
N ARG A 294 10.16 -10.43 4.89
CA ARG A 294 9.80 -11.80 4.50
C ARG A 294 11.01 -12.73 4.63
N THR A 295 12.11 -12.35 4.00
CA THR A 295 13.38 -13.08 4.07
C THR A 295 13.91 -13.12 5.50
N SER A 296 13.81 -12.01 6.24
CA SER A 296 14.21 -11.98 7.65
C SER A 296 13.41 -12.94 8.53
N GLY A 297 12.10 -13.07 8.31
CA GLY A 297 11.23 -14.04 8.99
C GLY A 297 11.63 -15.48 8.70
N ARG A 298 11.90 -15.80 7.43
CA ARG A 298 12.40 -17.12 7.01
C ARG A 298 13.75 -17.44 7.68
N ASN A 299 14.67 -16.47 7.71
CA ASN A 299 15.99 -16.63 8.32
C ASN A 299 15.89 -16.82 9.84
N ALA A 300 15.11 -15.96 10.51
CA ALA A 300 14.90 -16.02 11.96
C ALA A 300 14.34 -17.38 12.39
N ALA A 301 13.44 -17.97 11.61
CA ALA A 301 12.84 -19.27 11.92
C ALA A 301 13.89 -20.38 12.10
N HIS A 302 14.97 -20.39 11.31
CA HIS A 302 16.03 -21.39 11.47
C HIS A 302 16.83 -21.20 12.75
N PHE A 303 17.23 -19.97 13.10
CA PHE A 303 17.96 -19.70 14.33
C PHE A 303 17.11 -20.00 15.58
N LEU A 304 15.84 -19.57 15.57
CA LEU A 304 14.91 -19.80 16.68
C LEU A 304 14.63 -21.29 16.89
N ALA A 305 14.38 -22.04 15.81
CA ALA A 305 14.20 -23.49 15.89
C ALA A 305 15.47 -24.23 16.37
N ALA A 306 16.66 -23.72 16.05
CA ALA A 306 17.93 -24.27 16.52
C ALA A 306 18.27 -23.89 17.98
N GLY A 307 17.54 -22.94 18.57
CA GLY A 307 17.89 -22.38 19.88
C GLY A 307 19.12 -21.46 19.85
N GLU A 308 19.50 -20.99 18.66
CA GLU A 308 20.62 -20.08 18.44
C GLU A 308 20.18 -18.60 18.54
N PRO A 309 21.06 -17.69 18.99
CA PRO A 309 20.75 -16.27 19.01
C PRO A 309 20.61 -15.72 17.58
N LEU A 310 19.67 -14.78 17.39
CA LEU A 310 19.51 -14.06 16.13
C LEU A 310 20.74 -13.18 15.84
N PRO A 311 21.29 -13.20 14.61
CA PRO A 311 22.28 -12.22 14.17
C PRO A 311 21.81 -10.77 14.35
N GLU A 312 22.73 -9.84 14.63
CA GLU A 312 22.38 -8.44 14.90
C GLU A 312 21.71 -7.80 13.68
N VAL A 313 22.15 -8.15 12.46
CA VAL A 313 21.56 -7.63 11.22
C VAL A 313 20.06 -7.90 11.07
N LEU A 314 19.51 -8.97 11.66
CA LEU A 314 18.07 -9.22 11.61
C LEU A 314 17.27 -8.25 12.50
N THR A 315 17.85 -7.75 13.59
CA THR A 315 17.14 -6.89 14.56
C THR A 315 17.56 -5.43 14.48
N ARG A 316 18.64 -5.12 13.75
CA ARG A 316 19.19 -3.77 13.52
C ARG A 316 19.45 -3.54 12.03
N GLN A 317 18.42 -3.76 11.22
CA GLN A 317 18.46 -3.61 9.77
C GLN A 317 18.65 -2.13 9.37
N PRO A 318 19.69 -1.78 8.59
CA PRO A 318 19.84 -0.44 8.04
C PRO A 318 18.61 -0.03 7.21
N ASN A 319 18.14 1.20 7.42
CA ASN A 319 17.02 1.81 6.67
C ASN A 319 15.66 1.10 6.81
N ALA A 320 15.52 0.10 7.70
CA ALA A 320 14.25 -0.61 7.85
C ALA A 320 13.10 0.28 8.33
N GLU A 321 13.35 1.21 9.25
CA GLU A 321 12.31 2.10 9.77
C GLU A 321 11.66 2.99 8.68
N PRO A 322 12.40 3.75 7.84
CA PRO A 322 11.76 4.53 6.78
C PRO A 322 11.10 3.64 5.70
N LEU A 323 11.64 2.46 5.40
CA LEU A 323 10.97 1.48 4.55
C LEU A 323 9.64 1.02 5.15
N TRP A 324 9.55 0.84 6.47
CA TRP A 324 8.30 0.48 7.12
C TRP A 324 7.31 1.64 7.07
N ARG A 325 7.78 2.87 7.29
CA ARG A 325 6.94 4.09 7.18
C ARG A 325 6.34 4.28 5.78
N THR A 326 7.05 3.95 4.71
CA THR A 326 6.49 4.04 3.36
C THR A 326 5.40 2.99 3.09
N LEU A 327 5.49 1.79 3.69
CA LEU A 327 4.39 0.82 3.68
C LEU A 327 3.18 1.29 4.50
N LEU A 328 3.42 1.88 5.68
CA LEU A 328 2.34 2.45 6.50
C LEU A 328 1.58 3.56 5.76
N GLY A 329 2.30 4.39 4.99
CA GLY A 329 1.70 5.46 4.17
C GLY A 329 0.80 4.99 3.02
N VAL A 330 0.64 3.68 2.83
CA VAL A 330 -0.34 3.05 1.93
C VAL A 330 -1.08 1.89 2.62
N MET A 331 -1.08 1.80 3.95
CA MET A 331 -1.69 0.69 4.69
C MET A 331 -3.23 0.70 4.57
N SER A 332 -3.82 -0.48 4.37
CA SER A 332 -5.28 -0.67 4.36
C SER A 332 -5.82 -1.13 5.72
N ASP A 333 -7.15 -1.16 5.84
CA ASP A 333 -7.87 -1.78 6.96
C ASP A 333 -7.79 -3.32 6.95
N ALA A 334 -7.26 -3.92 5.88
CA ALA A 334 -7.02 -5.36 5.76
C ALA A 334 -5.71 -5.83 6.37
N GLY A 335 -4.88 -4.90 6.85
CA GLY A 335 -3.57 -5.24 7.41
C GLY A 335 -2.49 -5.50 6.37
N GLU A 336 -2.80 -5.31 5.09
CA GLU A 336 -1.83 -5.28 4.01
C GLU A 336 -1.78 -3.89 3.36
N PRO A 337 -0.64 -3.49 2.75
CA PRO A 337 -0.56 -2.23 2.06
C PRO A 337 -1.29 -2.27 0.70
N LEU A 338 -2.06 -1.22 0.40
CA LEU A 338 -2.76 -0.99 -0.85
C LEU A 338 -1.80 -1.02 -2.05
N MET A 339 -2.22 -1.61 -3.18
CA MET A 339 -1.36 -1.81 -4.35
C MET A 339 -1.77 -0.98 -5.58
N PRO A 340 -1.53 0.35 -5.62
CA PRO A 340 -2.10 1.22 -6.65
C PRO A 340 -1.63 1.01 -8.10
N MET A 341 -0.61 0.18 -8.33
CA MET A 341 -0.04 -0.06 -9.66
C MET A 341 -0.17 -1.52 -10.09
N VAL A 342 0.50 -2.45 -9.42
CA VAL A 342 0.54 -3.86 -9.80
C VAL A 342 -0.50 -4.67 -9.03
N ASN A 343 -1.12 -5.67 -9.67
CA ASN A 343 -2.13 -6.53 -9.06
C ASN A 343 -1.74 -8.01 -8.99
N ASP A 344 -0.50 -8.36 -9.34
CA ASP A 344 -0.03 -9.76 -9.35
C ASP A 344 0.09 -10.35 -7.93
N ARG A 345 0.11 -9.48 -6.90
CA ARG A 345 0.22 -9.83 -5.48
C ARG A 345 -0.89 -9.24 -4.60
N GLU A 346 -1.94 -8.68 -5.18
CA GLU A 346 -3.09 -8.12 -4.43
C GLU A 346 -3.88 -9.23 -3.71
N HIS A 347 -4.25 -9.01 -2.44
CA HIS A 347 -4.94 -10.00 -1.60
C HIS A 347 -4.22 -11.35 -1.49
N LEU A 348 -2.88 -11.32 -1.43
CA LEU A 348 -2.01 -12.48 -1.29
C LEU A 348 -1.71 -12.77 0.19
N TYR A 349 -2.75 -12.76 1.02
CA TYR A 349 -2.67 -12.81 2.48
C TYR A 349 -1.75 -13.92 3.02
N GLY A 350 -1.79 -15.12 2.45
CA GLY A 350 -0.96 -16.22 2.92
C GLY A 350 0.55 -15.98 2.80
N ARG A 351 0.99 -15.04 1.96
CA ARG A 351 2.38 -14.59 1.93
C ARG A 351 2.56 -13.38 2.86
N ASP A 352 1.68 -12.40 2.83
CA ASP A 352 1.88 -11.13 3.58
C ASP A 352 1.78 -11.24 5.10
N VAL A 353 1.46 -12.42 5.64
CA VAL A 353 1.55 -12.75 7.08
C VAL A 353 2.97 -12.69 7.65
N ILE A 354 4.00 -13.16 6.95
CA ILE A 354 5.33 -13.35 7.57
C ILE A 354 6.09 -12.04 7.80
N PRO A 355 6.06 -11.02 6.92
CA PRO A 355 6.63 -9.71 7.23
C PRO A 355 6.02 -9.08 8.48
N LEU A 356 4.69 -9.17 8.64
CA LEU A 356 3.97 -8.62 9.78
C LEU A 356 4.29 -9.37 11.07
N ALA A 357 4.28 -10.70 11.04
CA ALA A 357 4.67 -11.55 12.16
C ALA A 357 6.11 -11.30 12.60
N PHE A 358 7.03 -11.14 11.64
CA PHE A 358 8.42 -10.81 11.95
C PHE A 358 8.53 -9.45 12.65
N LEU A 359 7.92 -8.41 12.08
CA LEU A 359 7.94 -7.07 12.65
C LEU A 359 7.26 -7.03 14.04
N SER A 360 6.13 -7.72 14.21
CA SER A 360 5.38 -7.72 15.47
C SER A 360 6.09 -8.54 16.57
N ARG A 361 6.60 -9.73 16.24
CA ARG A 361 7.14 -10.68 17.21
C ARG A 361 8.63 -10.51 17.46
N VAL A 362 9.41 -10.23 16.42
CA VAL A 362 10.87 -10.14 16.49
C VAL A 362 11.32 -8.70 16.67
N ALA A 363 10.81 -7.77 15.86
CA ALA A 363 11.16 -6.35 15.98
C ALA A 363 10.37 -5.62 17.07
N GLY A 364 9.21 -6.16 17.49
CA GLY A 364 8.36 -5.58 18.53
C GLY A 364 7.54 -4.37 18.06
N ASP A 365 7.17 -4.31 16.78
CA ASP A 365 6.42 -3.20 16.19
C ASP A 365 4.91 -3.33 16.46
N ARG A 366 4.34 -2.31 17.12
CA ARG A 366 2.91 -2.31 17.51
C ARG A 366 1.97 -2.04 16.34
N ALA A 367 2.43 -1.35 15.29
CA ALA A 367 1.64 -1.08 14.09
C ALA A 367 1.52 -2.36 13.26
N ALA A 368 2.63 -3.08 13.07
CA ALA A 368 2.66 -4.41 12.46
C ALA A 368 1.77 -5.39 13.24
N ALA A 369 1.80 -5.37 14.58
CA ALA A 369 0.92 -6.21 15.40
C ALA A 369 -0.57 -5.91 15.21
N ARG A 370 -0.96 -4.65 14.89
CA ARG A 370 -2.34 -4.34 14.51
C ARG A 370 -2.63 -4.90 13.12
N ALA A 371 -1.81 -4.55 12.12
CA ALA A 371 -1.96 -5.01 10.74
C ALA A 371 -2.05 -6.56 10.64
N GLU A 372 -1.20 -7.28 11.36
CA GLU A 372 -1.24 -8.75 11.44
C GLU A 372 -2.59 -9.28 11.93
N ALA A 373 -3.20 -8.61 12.91
CA ALA A 373 -4.51 -8.97 13.45
C ALA A 373 -5.63 -8.73 12.42
N ASP A 374 -5.63 -7.59 11.71
CA ASP A 374 -6.60 -7.31 10.62
C ASP A 374 -6.54 -8.36 9.52
N LEU A 375 -5.33 -8.75 9.14
CA LEU A 375 -5.12 -9.75 8.12
C LEU A 375 -5.61 -11.11 8.61
N ALA A 376 -5.25 -11.51 9.82
CA ALA A 376 -5.69 -12.77 10.42
C ALA A 376 -7.23 -12.87 10.49
N GLU A 377 -7.93 -11.79 10.89
CA GLU A 377 -9.40 -11.72 10.97
C GLU A 377 -10.08 -12.09 9.63
N ARG A 378 -9.42 -11.91 8.48
CA ARG A 378 -9.97 -12.14 7.13
C ARG A 378 -9.67 -13.53 6.57
N LEU A 379 -8.60 -14.19 7.02
CA LEU A 379 -8.10 -15.44 6.41
C LEU A 379 -9.15 -16.56 6.36
N GLU A 380 -10.01 -16.68 7.37
CA GLU A 380 -11.04 -17.72 7.39
C GLU A 380 -12.15 -17.46 6.36
N ALA A 381 -12.60 -16.22 6.22
CA ALA A 381 -13.57 -15.83 5.20
C ALA A 381 -12.96 -15.99 3.80
N TYR A 382 -11.71 -15.55 3.65
CA TYR A 382 -10.91 -15.77 2.46
C TYR A 382 -10.91 -17.25 2.08
N GLN A 383 -10.50 -18.18 2.94
CA GLN A 383 -10.47 -19.62 2.62
C GLN A 383 -11.82 -20.22 2.25
N LYS A 384 -12.93 -19.72 2.81
CA LYS A 384 -14.29 -20.20 2.50
C LYS A 384 -14.79 -19.72 1.14
N TYR A 385 -14.27 -18.61 0.63
CA TYR A 385 -14.64 -18.13 -0.69
C TYR A 385 -14.05 -19.04 -1.78
N PRO A 386 -14.81 -19.46 -2.82
CA PRO A 386 -14.30 -20.32 -3.88
C PRO A 386 -13.12 -19.70 -4.67
N PRO A 387 -12.14 -20.51 -5.12
CA PRO A 387 -11.91 -21.90 -4.75
C PRO A 387 -11.58 -22.05 -3.26
N GLU A 388 -12.29 -22.97 -2.60
CA GLU A 388 -12.18 -23.17 -1.16
C GLU A 388 -10.79 -23.70 -0.75
N TYR A 389 -10.44 -23.49 0.51
CA TYR A 389 -9.22 -24.00 1.17
C TYR A 389 -7.90 -23.49 0.61
N ARG A 390 -7.92 -22.47 -0.26
CA ARG A 390 -6.73 -21.84 -0.86
C ARG A 390 -6.36 -20.53 -0.16
N LEU A 391 -5.06 -20.22 -0.13
CA LEU A 391 -4.44 -19.04 0.51
C LEU A 391 -3.91 -17.99 -0.48
N ALA A 392 -3.87 -18.29 -1.78
CA ALA A 392 -3.31 -17.41 -2.81
C ALA A 392 -4.23 -17.22 -4.04
N LYS A 393 -5.56 -17.36 -3.88
CA LYS A 393 -6.50 -17.49 -5.01
C LYS A 393 -6.72 -16.22 -5.84
N PHE A 394 -6.59 -15.01 -5.26
CA PHE A 394 -6.83 -13.77 -6.00
C PHE A 394 -5.66 -13.37 -6.92
N SER A 395 -4.46 -13.91 -6.69
CA SER A 395 -3.36 -13.82 -7.66
C SER A 395 -3.63 -14.59 -8.96
N GLY A 396 -4.60 -15.53 -8.95
CA GLY A 396 -4.91 -16.41 -10.07
C GLY A 396 -3.92 -17.56 -10.27
N GLU A 397 -2.87 -17.68 -9.46
CA GLU A 397 -1.76 -18.62 -9.70
C GLU A 397 -1.63 -19.66 -8.57
N PRO A 398 -2.02 -20.94 -8.79
CA PRO A 398 -1.83 -22.02 -7.82
C PRO A 398 -0.39 -22.26 -7.36
N LYS A 399 0.60 -21.79 -8.12
CA LYS A 399 2.02 -21.98 -7.84
C LYS A 399 2.50 -21.34 -6.53
N TYR A 400 1.77 -20.37 -5.97
CA TYR A 400 2.12 -19.71 -4.71
C TYR A 400 1.55 -20.38 -3.46
N GLU A 401 0.65 -21.36 -3.61
CA GLU A 401 0.01 -22.01 -2.45
C GLU A 401 0.99 -22.78 -1.54
N PRO A 402 2.02 -23.50 -2.05
CA PRO A 402 3.00 -24.15 -1.18
C PRO A 402 3.79 -23.14 -0.33
N GLU A 403 4.20 -22.03 -0.94
CA GLU A 403 4.91 -20.94 -0.27
C GLU A 403 4.02 -20.25 0.77
N ALA A 404 2.79 -19.86 0.40
CA ALA A 404 1.82 -19.25 1.32
C ALA A 404 1.53 -20.13 2.55
N ARG A 405 1.42 -21.45 2.36
CA ARG A 405 1.27 -22.40 3.48
C ARG A 405 2.50 -22.40 4.39
N ALA A 406 3.70 -22.39 3.82
CA ALA A 406 4.95 -22.38 4.56
C ALA A 406 5.14 -21.09 5.35
N GLU A 407 4.81 -19.94 4.77
CA GLU A 407 4.92 -18.63 5.42
C GLU A 407 3.93 -18.48 6.57
N LEU A 408 2.67 -18.92 6.39
CA LEU A 408 1.69 -19.00 7.48
C LEU A 408 2.16 -19.91 8.63
N ALA A 409 2.83 -21.02 8.31
CA ALA A 409 3.42 -21.91 9.30
C ALA A 409 4.56 -21.24 10.08
N ILE A 410 5.43 -20.48 9.42
CA ILE A 410 6.47 -19.70 10.10
C ILE A 410 5.87 -18.61 10.98
N SER A 411 4.88 -17.85 10.49
CA SER A 411 4.17 -16.84 11.28
C SER A 411 3.58 -17.44 12.56
N TYR A 412 2.92 -18.59 12.46
CA TYR A 412 2.44 -19.33 13.64
C TYR A 412 3.59 -19.65 14.63
N LEU A 413 4.71 -20.17 14.12
CA LEU A 413 5.85 -20.52 14.97
C LEU A 413 6.48 -19.31 15.66
N LEU A 414 6.54 -18.14 15.02
CA LEU A 414 7.03 -16.89 15.63
C LEU A 414 6.17 -16.44 16.83
N HIS A 415 4.89 -16.80 16.87
CA HIS A 415 4.05 -16.58 18.04
C HIS A 415 4.32 -17.60 19.15
N VAL A 416 4.53 -18.87 18.77
CA VAL A 416 4.69 -19.98 19.72
C VAL A 416 6.08 -20.01 20.36
N TRP A 417 7.14 -19.60 19.66
CA TRP A 417 8.49 -19.60 20.19
C TRP A 417 8.72 -18.44 21.17
N PRO A 418 8.97 -18.72 22.47
CA PRO A 418 9.15 -17.66 23.46
C PRO A 418 10.39 -16.78 23.22
N THR A 419 11.36 -17.31 22.46
CA THR A 419 12.63 -16.65 22.12
C THR A 419 12.53 -15.74 20.91
N ALA A 420 11.42 -15.77 20.14
CA ALA A 420 11.22 -14.87 19.01
C ALA A 420 11.17 -13.40 19.45
N GLY A 421 10.62 -13.15 20.64
CA GLY A 421 10.53 -11.85 21.27
C GLY A 421 9.35 -11.79 22.22
N ARG A 422 9.17 -10.65 22.90
CA ARG A 422 7.99 -10.46 23.77
C ARG A 422 6.84 -9.96 22.90
N GLY A 423 5.68 -10.61 23.02
CA GLY A 423 4.45 -10.12 22.39
C GLY A 423 4.19 -8.66 22.76
N VAL A 424 3.85 -7.85 21.78
CA VAL A 424 3.53 -6.43 21.95
C VAL A 424 2.03 -6.21 21.89
N ARG A 425 1.54 -5.16 22.57
CA ARG A 425 0.13 -4.79 22.49
C ARG A 425 -0.12 -4.09 21.14
N PRO A 426 -1.02 -4.61 20.29
CA PRO A 426 -1.40 -3.95 19.03
C PRO A 426 -1.89 -2.53 19.27
N MET A 427 -1.67 -1.65 18.29
CA MET A 427 -2.36 -0.37 18.22
C MET A 427 -3.88 -0.57 18.03
N SER A 428 -4.71 0.39 18.42
CA SER A 428 -6.07 0.48 17.85
C SER A 428 -5.99 0.85 16.36
N ARG A 429 -7.08 0.66 15.59
CA ARG A 429 -7.11 1.12 14.18
C ARG A 429 -6.94 2.64 14.07
N GLU A 430 -7.55 3.40 14.99
CA GLU A 430 -7.39 4.85 15.06
C GLU A 430 -5.93 5.25 15.35
N GLU A 431 -5.28 4.58 16.30
CA GLU A 431 -3.85 4.79 16.59
C GLU A 431 -2.97 4.45 15.38
N LEU A 432 -3.25 3.34 14.68
CA LEU A 432 -2.51 2.93 13.48
C LEU A 432 -2.60 4.00 12.39
N PHE A 433 -3.81 4.44 12.02
CA PHE A 433 -3.97 5.41 10.94
C PHE A 433 -3.54 6.82 11.33
N ALA A 434 -3.62 7.19 12.61
CA ALA A 434 -3.00 8.43 13.10
C ALA A 434 -1.47 8.35 13.04
N HIS A 435 -0.89 7.18 13.31
CA HIS A 435 0.56 6.96 13.21
C HIS A 435 1.06 6.92 11.76
N ALA A 436 0.27 6.35 10.86
CA ALA A 436 0.56 6.24 9.44
C ALA A 436 0.26 7.54 8.66
N ALA A 437 -0.48 8.48 9.26
CA ALA A 437 -0.93 9.68 8.59
C ALA A 437 0.22 10.53 8.07
N GLY A 438 0.06 11.04 6.87
CA GLY A 438 1.05 11.88 6.22
C GLY A 438 0.90 11.89 4.71
N VAL A 439 1.70 12.74 4.07
CA VAL A 439 1.64 12.97 2.63
C VAL A 439 3.02 13.08 2.03
N THR A 440 3.22 12.36 0.93
CA THR A 440 4.52 12.27 0.25
C THR A 440 4.33 12.29 -1.25
N ASP A 441 5.09 13.17 -1.93
CA ASP A 441 5.36 13.03 -3.36
C ASP A 441 6.63 12.17 -3.53
N PHE A 442 6.48 10.97 -4.07
CA PHE A 442 7.58 10.05 -4.34
C PHE A 442 8.35 10.37 -5.64
N GLY A 443 7.97 11.43 -6.35
CA GLY A 443 8.59 11.89 -7.58
C GLY A 443 8.11 11.14 -8.82
N THR A 444 8.68 11.50 -9.97
CA THR A 444 8.28 10.95 -11.28
C THR A 444 8.83 9.56 -11.57
N GLY A 445 9.88 9.12 -10.86
CA GLY A 445 10.45 7.77 -11.01
C GLY A 445 9.45 6.71 -10.55
N PRO A 446 9.14 6.63 -9.24
CA PRO A 446 8.07 5.79 -8.72
C PRO A 446 6.69 6.20 -9.27
N GLY A 447 6.50 7.50 -9.52
CA GLY A 447 5.29 8.03 -10.15
C GLY A 447 4.08 8.05 -9.22
N LEU A 448 4.27 8.18 -7.90
CA LEU A 448 3.22 8.15 -6.89
C LEU A 448 3.21 9.44 -6.04
N VAL A 449 2.03 10.02 -5.84
CA VAL A 449 1.73 10.88 -4.70
C VAL A 449 0.84 10.07 -3.76
N SER A 450 1.17 10.00 -2.47
CA SER A 450 0.36 9.29 -1.47
C SER A 450 -0.06 10.25 -0.36
N HIS A 451 -1.31 10.18 0.06
CA HIS A 451 -1.85 10.83 1.23
C HIS A 451 -2.62 9.81 2.07
N GLN A 452 -2.07 9.48 3.23
CA GLN A 452 -2.75 8.70 4.26
C GLN A 452 -3.36 9.70 5.25
N SER A 453 -4.68 9.85 5.23
CA SER A 453 -5.38 10.64 6.24
C SER A 453 -5.88 9.72 7.36
N PRO A 454 -6.40 10.24 8.49
CA PRO A 454 -7.03 9.38 9.49
C PRO A 454 -8.23 8.57 8.96
N ALA A 455 -8.91 9.05 7.91
CA ALA A 455 -10.17 8.48 7.44
C ALA A 455 -10.09 7.84 6.04
N ALA A 456 -9.01 8.03 5.27
CA ALA A 456 -8.87 7.44 3.94
C ALA A 456 -7.42 7.39 3.48
N TRP A 457 -7.14 6.51 2.52
CA TRP A 457 -6.00 6.66 1.63
C TRP A 457 -6.44 7.35 0.33
N ALA A 458 -5.62 8.25 -0.19
CA ALA A 458 -5.78 8.81 -1.54
C ALA A 458 -4.43 9.00 -2.21
N GLY A 459 -4.38 8.90 -3.54
CA GLY A 459 -3.12 9.03 -4.26
C GLY A 459 -3.24 9.42 -5.72
N VAL A 460 -2.12 9.81 -6.32
CA VAL A 460 -2.01 10.08 -7.75
C VAL A 460 -0.94 9.19 -8.34
N VAL A 461 -1.33 8.32 -9.27
CA VAL A 461 -0.40 7.47 -10.02
C VAL A 461 -0.17 8.07 -11.39
N THR A 462 1.09 8.23 -11.76
CA THR A 462 1.55 8.78 -13.04
C THR A 462 2.47 7.84 -13.82
N LYS A 463 2.72 6.64 -13.27
CA LYS A 463 3.52 5.61 -13.92
C LYS A 463 2.82 5.12 -15.20
N PRO A 464 3.53 4.98 -16.33
CA PRO A 464 2.93 4.51 -17.58
C PRO A 464 2.21 3.17 -17.41
N GLY A 465 0.98 3.07 -17.91
CA GLY A 465 0.15 1.86 -17.79
C GLY A 465 -0.71 1.80 -16.52
N PHE A 466 -0.44 2.66 -15.53
CA PHE A 466 -1.10 2.67 -14.22
C PHE A 466 -1.76 4.00 -13.85
N ALA A 467 -1.82 4.98 -14.77
CA ALA A 467 -2.22 6.35 -14.45
C ALA A 467 -3.66 6.43 -13.89
N LYS A 468 -3.83 6.97 -12.68
CA LYS A 468 -5.14 7.08 -12.02
C LYS A 468 -5.10 8.07 -10.85
N PHE A 469 -6.28 8.50 -10.40
CA PHE A 469 -6.45 9.15 -9.11
C PHE A 469 -7.07 8.13 -8.15
N GLY A 470 -6.31 7.67 -7.16
CA GLY A 470 -6.70 6.67 -6.19
C GLY A 470 -7.44 7.27 -4.99
N TRP A 471 -8.43 6.53 -4.47
CA TRP A 471 -9.18 6.85 -3.26
C TRP A 471 -9.75 5.58 -2.62
N GLN A 472 -9.43 5.36 -1.34
CA GLN A 472 -9.97 4.28 -0.52
C GLN A 472 -10.50 4.87 0.80
N PRO A 473 -11.77 5.34 0.83
CA PRO A 473 -12.38 5.85 2.06
C PRO A 473 -12.49 4.73 3.09
N GLY A 474 -12.23 5.05 4.36
CA GLY A 474 -12.15 4.07 5.44
C GLY A 474 -10.90 3.18 5.40
N HIS A 475 -9.92 3.49 4.54
CA HIS A 475 -8.76 2.63 4.24
C HIS A 475 -9.14 1.26 3.69
N ASP A 476 -10.31 1.20 3.08
CA ASP A 476 -11.04 -0.02 2.77
C ASP A 476 -10.48 -0.76 1.57
N ASP A 477 -9.76 -1.83 1.83
CA ASP A 477 -9.09 -2.64 0.82
C ASP A 477 -10.09 -3.26 -0.18
N TRP A 478 -11.31 -3.56 0.28
CA TRP A 478 -12.34 -4.27 -0.47
C TRP A 478 -13.51 -3.39 -0.91
N LEU A 479 -13.40 -2.07 -0.88
CA LEU A 479 -14.44 -1.21 -1.46
C LEU A 479 -14.20 -1.01 -2.95
N PHE A 480 -13.25 -0.13 -3.29
CA PHE A 480 -12.92 0.14 -4.67
C PHE A 480 -11.76 -0.73 -5.12
N ARG A 481 -11.85 -1.25 -6.34
CA ARG A 481 -10.74 -1.90 -7.02
C ARG A 481 -9.71 -0.83 -7.35
N LEU A 482 -8.50 -0.97 -6.81
CA LEU A 482 -7.46 0.04 -6.93
C LEU A 482 -6.32 -0.41 -7.87
N SER A 483 -6.00 -1.70 -7.86
CA SER A 483 -4.75 -2.23 -8.40
C SER A 483 -4.77 -2.47 -9.90
N GLY A 484 -3.58 -2.66 -10.48
CA GLY A 484 -3.42 -3.07 -11.87
C GLY A 484 -3.94 -2.05 -12.88
N ALA A 485 -4.55 -2.58 -13.93
CA ALA A 485 -5.16 -1.81 -15.02
C ALA A 485 -6.56 -1.25 -14.67
N THR A 486 -6.95 -1.25 -13.39
CA THR A 486 -8.25 -0.71 -12.97
C THR A 486 -8.23 0.82 -12.99
N PRO A 487 -9.06 1.49 -13.82
CA PRO A 487 -9.15 2.94 -13.84
C PRO A 487 -9.88 3.46 -12.58
N MET A 488 -9.43 4.61 -12.07
CA MET A 488 -10.11 5.32 -10.99
C MET A 488 -10.07 6.81 -11.26
N PHE A 489 -11.26 7.41 -11.34
CA PHE A 489 -11.59 8.76 -11.84
C PHE A 489 -11.16 9.08 -13.28
N LEU A 490 -10.05 8.54 -13.76
CA LEU A 490 -9.62 8.63 -15.15
C LEU A 490 -10.31 7.58 -16.02
N PRO A 491 -10.45 7.83 -17.33
CA PRO A 491 -11.05 6.86 -18.23
C PRO A 491 -10.20 5.62 -18.49
N SER A 492 -8.88 5.67 -18.30
CA SER A 492 -7.98 4.55 -18.58
C SER A 492 -6.67 4.71 -17.83
N THR A 493 -6.10 3.60 -17.36
CA THR A 493 -4.75 3.59 -16.79
C THR A 493 -3.64 3.75 -17.83
N ALA A 494 -3.97 3.56 -19.11
CA ALA A 494 -3.08 3.83 -20.24
C ALA A 494 -3.07 5.31 -20.67
N ALA A 495 -3.75 6.20 -19.94
CA ALA A 495 -3.73 7.62 -20.21
C ALA A 495 -2.28 8.14 -20.23
N LYS A 496 -1.88 8.79 -21.32
CA LYS A 496 -0.52 9.29 -21.50
C LYS A 496 -0.32 10.57 -20.69
N VAL A 497 0.36 10.47 -19.55
CA VAL A 497 0.75 11.63 -18.75
C VAL A 497 1.92 12.36 -19.44
N THR A 498 1.66 13.54 -19.97
CA THR A 498 2.66 14.39 -20.65
C THR A 498 3.12 15.57 -19.79
N GLY A 499 2.47 15.79 -18.64
CA GLY A 499 2.83 16.83 -17.69
C GLY A 499 2.22 16.53 -16.32
N ARG A 500 2.93 16.92 -15.27
CA ARG A 500 2.56 16.68 -13.87
C ARG A 500 3.00 17.88 -13.04
N GLN A 501 2.04 18.53 -12.39
CA GLN A 501 2.29 19.54 -11.37
C GLN A 501 1.70 19.04 -10.05
N VAL A 502 2.47 19.09 -8.97
CA VAL A 502 2.05 18.65 -7.64
C VAL A 502 2.47 19.70 -6.63
N ARG A 503 1.54 20.07 -5.76
CA ARG A 503 1.79 20.80 -4.52
C ARG A 503 1.38 19.93 -3.34
N VAL A 504 2.36 19.58 -2.51
CA VAL A 504 2.13 18.88 -1.23
C VAL A 504 2.03 19.91 -0.12
N HIS A 505 1.07 19.74 0.78
CA HIS A 505 0.91 20.50 2.03
C HIS A 505 1.12 19.56 3.21
N THR A 506 1.95 19.93 4.19
CA THR A 506 2.14 19.10 5.39
C THR A 506 1.64 19.81 6.64
N ALA A 507 1.17 19.05 7.63
CA ALA A 507 0.67 19.61 8.89
C ALA A 507 1.70 20.52 9.58
N LEU A 508 2.98 20.12 9.54
CA LEU A 508 4.07 20.87 10.16
C LEU A 508 4.36 22.20 9.45
N ARG A 509 4.36 22.22 8.11
CA ARG A 509 4.75 23.40 7.33
C ARG A 509 3.56 24.28 6.99
N ASP A 510 2.44 23.68 6.59
CA ASP A 510 1.28 24.35 6.00
C ASP A 510 0.08 24.43 6.96
N GLY A 511 0.11 23.66 8.05
CA GLY A 511 -0.96 23.58 9.06
C GLY A 511 -2.00 22.49 8.77
N PHE A 512 -1.85 21.73 7.69
CA PHE A 512 -2.70 20.60 7.32
C PHE A 512 -1.97 19.66 6.34
N ASP A 513 -2.36 18.38 6.28
CA ASP A 513 -1.89 17.43 5.26
C ASP A 513 -2.83 17.39 4.06
N GLY A 514 -2.28 17.49 2.85
CA GLY A 514 -3.08 17.44 1.63
C GLY A 514 -2.25 17.63 0.37
N THR A 515 -2.90 17.48 -0.79
CA THR A 515 -2.23 17.62 -2.08
C THR A 515 -3.13 18.36 -3.07
N ALA A 516 -2.50 19.05 -4.01
CA ALA A 516 -3.13 19.59 -5.21
C ALA A 516 -2.30 19.18 -6.41
N THR A 517 -2.90 18.42 -7.32
CA THR A 517 -2.22 17.85 -8.49
C THR A 517 -2.98 18.19 -9.75
N VAL A 518 -2.26 18.54 -10.83
CA VAL A 518 -2.81 18.60 -12.19
C VAL A 518 -1.94 17.76 -13.11
N LEU A 519 -2.61 16.93 -13.91
CA LEU A 519 -2.02 16.13 -14.96
C LEU A 519 -2.42 16.69 -16.32
N ARG A 520 -1.46 16.76 -17.23
CA ARG A 520 -1.72 16.89 -18.67
C ARG A 520 -1.78 15.48 -19.27
N LEU A 521 -2.92 15.15 -19.89
CA LEU A 521 -3.25 13.84 -20.43
C LEU A 521 -3.36 13.93 -21.97
N GLY A 522 -2.23 13.99 -22.65
CA GLY A 522 -2.18 14.33 -24.07
C GLY A 522 -2.60 15.78 -24.29
N GLU A 523 -3.73 16.00 -24.97
CA GLU A 523 -4.31 17.33 -25.21
C GLU A 523 -5.22 17.82 -24.07
N GLY A 524 -5.60 16.93 -23.15
CA GLY A 524 -6.52 17.24 -22.05
C GLY A 524 -5.83 17.47 -20.69
N PHE A 525 -6.61 17.86 -19.71
CA PHE A 525 -6.19 18.16 -18.35
C PHE A 525 -7.15 17.57 -17.31
N ALA A 526 -6.58 17.08 -16.21
CA ALA A 526 -7.35 16.65 -15.05
C ALA A 526 -6.65 17.06 -13.74
N GLY A 527 -7.43 17.51 -12.78
CA GLY A 527 -6.98 17.96 -11.47
C GLY A 527 -7.48 17.05 -10.36
N TYR A 528 -6.70 16.94 -9.28
CA TYR A 528 -7.05 16.16 -8.10
C TYR A 528 -6.51 16.82 -6.83
N THR A 529 -7.38 17.07 -5.85
CA THR A 529 -6.96 17.44 -4.50
C THR A 529 -7.34 16.37 -3.49
N THR A 530 -6.48 16.20 -2.48
CA THR A 530 -6.72 15.32 -1.33
C THR A 530 -6.74 16.16 -0.06
N LEU A 531 -7.74 15.96 0.81
CA LEU A 531 -8.00 16.80 1.97
C LEU A 531 -7.70 16.07 3.30
N PRO A 532 -7.45 16.81 4.40
CA PRO A 532 -7.17 16.22 5.73
C PRO A 532 -8.25 15.27 6.25
N SER A 533 -9.50 15.49 5.85
CA SER A 533 -10.66 14.66 6.20
C SER A 533 -10.68 13.31 5.49
N GLY A 534 -9.78 13.06 4.53
CA GLY A 534 -9.86 11.95 3.59
C GLY A 534 -10.76 12.20 2.39
N ALA A 535 -11.46 13.34 2.34
CA ALA A 535 -12.21 13.75 1.16
C ALA A 535 -11.27 14.05 -0.02
N VAL A 536 -11.80 13.94 -1.23
CA VAL A 536 -11.06 14.20 -2.48
C VAL A 536 -11.89 15.05 -3.43
N VAL A 537 -11.24 15.83 -4.27
CA VAL A 537 -11.90 16.54 -5.37
C VAL A 537 -11.20 16.21 -6.67
N TYR A 538 -11.94 15.63 -7.60
CA TYR A 538 -11.52 15.43 -8.97
C TYR A 538 -12.16 16.49 -9.87
N ALA A 539 -11.36 17.08 -10.76
CA ALA A 539 -11.84 17.97 -11.80
C ALA A 539 -11.30 17.51 -13.17
N SER A 540 -12.16 17.51 -14.19
CA SER A 540 -11.76 17.18 -15.55
C SER A 540 -12.15 18.30 -16.50
N ASP A 541 -11.36 18.49 -17.55
CA ASP A 541 -11.89 19.14 -18.75
C ASP A 541 -12.96 18.27 -19.43
N GLY A 542 -13.67 18.83 -20.40
CA GLY A 542 -14.78 18.15 -21.07
C GLY A 542 -14.37 16.87 -21.83
N ALA A 543 -13.11 16.75 -22.25
CA ALA A 543 -12.64 15.60 -23.02
C ALA A 543 -12.52 14.32 -22.16
N GLY A 544 -12.22 14.47 -20.86
CA GLY A 544 -12.13 13.36 -19.90
C GLY A 544 -13.40 13.11 -19.07
N ALA A 545 -14.31 14.08 -18.99
CA ALA A 545 -15.40 14.13 -18.02
C ALA A 545 -16.32 12.90 -18.04
N GLY A 546 -16.95 12.60 -19.19
CA GLY A 546 -17.87 11.47 -19.33
C GLY A 546 -17.21 10.09 -19.30
N GLY A 547 -15.88 10.03 -19.23
CA GLY A 547 -15.10 8.80 -19.14
C GLY A 547 -14.74 8.39 -17.71
N SER A 548 -15.00 9.26 -16.71
CA SER A 548 -14.69 9.00 -15.32
C SER A 548 -15.43 7.77 -14.79
N ARG A 549 -14.73 6.94 -14.01
CA ARG A 549 -15.32 5.73 -13.42
C ARG A 549 -14.62 5.29 -12.16
N LEU A 550 -15.34 4.53 -11.35
CA LEU A 550 -14.85 3.80 -10.18
C LEU A 550 -15.34 2.35 -10.31
N GLU A 551 -14.52 1.37 -9.95
CA GLU A 551 -14.94 -0.04 -9.92
C GLU A 551 -14.98 -0.52 -8.47
N VAL A 552 -16.01 -1.26 -8.07
CA VAL A 552 -16.16 -1.81 -6.71
C VAL A 552 -15.88 -3.32 -6.70
N HIS A 553 -15.44 -3.85 -5.56
CA HIS A 553 -15.54 -5.30 -5.33
C HIS A 553 -16.99 -5.66 -5.02
N ASN A 554 -17.56 -6.71 -5.61
CA ASN A 554 -18.92 -7.15 -5.29
C ASN A 554 -18.94 -8.67 -5.36
N LEU A 555 -18.69 -9.29 -4.21
CA LEU A 555 -18.45 -10.72 -4.07
C LEU A 555 -19.32 -11.29 -2.94
N THR A 556 -19.53 -12.59 -2.97
CA THR A 556 -20.19 -13.36 -1.91
C THR A 556 -19.15 -13.96 -0.96
N MET A 557 -18.42 -13.10 -0.24
CA MET A 557 -17.36 -13.47 0.72
C MET A 557 -17.71 -12.97 2.14
N PRO A 558 -18.73 -13.55 2.80
CA PRO A 558 -19.16 -13.09 4.11
C PRO A 558 -18.04 -13.25 5.16
N GLY A 559 -17.84 -12.20 5.96
CA GLY A 559 -16.72 -12.07 6.89
C GLY A 559 -15.70 -11.02 6.45
N VAL A 560 -15.78 -10.56 5.20
CA VAL A 560 -15.11 -9.34 4.73
C VAL A 560 -16.15 -8.25 4.51
N ALA A 561 -15.85 -7.04 5.00
CA ALA A 561 -16.82 -5.95 5.04
C ALA A 561 -17.32 -5.58 3.63
N GLY A 562 -18.66 -5.53 3.45
CA GLY A 562 -19.31 -5.17 2.20
C GLY A 562 -19.31 -6.25 1.11
N LEU A 563 -18.83 -7.46 1.40
CA LEU A 563 -18.84 -8.59 0.47
C LEU A 563 -19.86 -9.65 0.87
N ASP A 564 -21.11 -9.24 1.04
CA ASP A 564 -22.22 -10.10 1.47
C ASP A 564 -23.04 -10.69 0.29
N GLY A 565 -22.54 -10.55 -0.94
CA GLY A 565 -23.22 -10.97 -2.17
C GLY A 565 -24.04 -9.87 -2.84
N SER A 566 -24.04 -8.64 -2.31
CA SER A 566 -24.60 -7.47 -3.00
C SER A 566 -24.01 -6.15 -2.53
N ARG A 567 -24.26 -5.08 -3.29
CA ARG A 567 -23.95 -3.69 -2.93
C ARG A 567 -25.23 -2.85 -2.93
N THR A 568 -25.36 -1.94 -1.97
CA THR A 568 -26.51 -1.03 -1.85
C THR A 568 -26.10 0.39 -2.16
N TYR A 569 -26.84 0.99 -3.07
CA TYR A 569 -26.67 2.38 -3.50
C TYR A 569 -27.88 3.21 -3.10
N ARG A 570 -27.65 4.42 -2.61
CA ARG A 570 -28.73 5.40 -2.36
C ARG A 570 -28.42 6.68 -3.12
N PHE A 571 -29.46 7.26 -3.71
CA PHE A 571 -29.37 8.39 -4.62
C PHE A 571 -30.64 9.23 -4.52
N ALA A 572 -30.76 10.29 -5.32
CA ALA A 572 -31.85 11.26 -5.15
C ALA A 572 -33.23 10.64 -5.38
N GLU A 573 -33.35 9.77 -6.38
CA GLU A 573 -34.59 9.13 -6.82
C GLU A 573 -34.93 7.86 -6.01
N GLY A 574 -34.01 7.34 -5.18
CA GLY A 574 -34.30 6.18 -4.34
C GLY A 574 -33.05 5.39 -3.94
N SER A 575 -33.19 4.07 -3.94
CA SER A 575 -32.09 3.14 -3.67
C SER A 575 -32.15 1.95 -4.61
N ALA A 576 -31.00 1.35 -4.88
CA ALA A 576 -30.87 0.15 -5.69
C ALA A 576 -29.90 -0.82 -5.03
N THR A 577 -30.15 -2.12 -5.20
CA THR A 577 -29.26 -3.18 -4.74
C THR A 577 -28.73 -3.94 -5.94
N VAL A 578 -27.42 -4.01 -6.08
CA VAL A 578 -26.73 -4.70 -7.17
C VAL A 578 -26.16 -6.00 -6.62
N ARG A 579 -26.71 -7.13 -7.05
CA ARG A 579 -26.20 -8.44 -6.65
C ARG A 579 -24.82 -8.71 -7.25
N ALA A 580 -23.96 -9.35 -6.47
CA ALA A 580 -22.69 -9.86 -6.92
C ALA A 580 -22.89 -10.89 -8.04
N GLN A 581 -21.96 -10.92 -9.00
CA GLN A 581 -22.06 -11.83 -10.14
C GLN A 581 -21.96 -13.31 -9.71
N ASP A 582 -21.15 -13.58 -8.68
CA ASP A 582 -20.95 -14.90 -8.09
C ASP A 582 -22.14 -15.40 -7.25
N ALA A 583 -23.07 -14.51 -6.89
CA ALA A 583 -24.31 -14.84 -6.18
C ALA A 583 -25.38 -15.42 -7.12
N SER A 584 -25.20 -15.33 -8.44
CA SER A 584 -26.19 -15.81 -9.41
C SER A 584 -26.05 -17.31 -9.67
N PRO A 585 -27.13 -18.13 -9.55
CA PRO A 585 -27.08 -19.56 -9.83
C PRO A 585 -26.76 -19.91 -11.30
N THR A 586 -26.75 -18.92 -12.20
CA THR A 586 -26.37 -19.06 -13.61
C THR A 586 -24.97 -18.50 -13.92
N ALA A 587 -24.04 -18.48 -12.95
CA ALA A 587 -22.72 -17.81 -12.96
C ALA A 587 -21.73 -18.13 -14.12
N LYS A 588 -22.16 -18.68 -15.26
CA LYS A 588 -21.33 -18.87 -16.46
C LYS A 588 -21.20 -17.62 -17.35
N GLY A 589 -21.85 -16.49 -17.02
CA GLY A 589 -21.69 -15.21 -17.72
C GLY A 589 -22.75 -14.16 -17.39
N ARG A 590 -22.62 -12.96 -17.98
CA ARG A 590 -23.55 -11.82 -17.79
C ARG A 590 -24.82 -12.01 -18.64
N VAL A 591 -25.99 -11.70 -18.11
CA VAL A 591 -27.24 -11.65 -18.90
C VAL A 591 -27.74 -10.22 -18.92
N ASP A 592 -27.86 -9.65 -20.12
CA ASP A 592 -28.41 -8.31 -20.30
C ASP A 592 -29.78 -8.42 -20.95
N GLU A 593 -30.79 -7.84 -20.34
CA GLU A 593 -32.12 -7.73 -20.92
C GLU A 593 -32.42 -6.25 -21.21
N LEU A 594 -32.73 -5.96 -22.47
CA LEU A 594 -32.99 -4.61 -22.95
C LEU A 594 -34.41 -4.53 -23.48
N ALA A 595 -35.23 -3.72 -22.82
CA ALA A 595 -36.55 -3.34 -23.33
C ALA A 595 -36.47 -1.98 -24.02
N PHE A 596 -37.24 -1.79 -25.09
CA PHE A 596 -37.30 -0.56 -25.86
C PHE A 596 -38.70 -0.38 -26.47
N PRO A 597 -39.07 0.84 -26.93
CA PRO A 597 -40.35 1.04 -27.61
C PRO A 597 -40.52 0.08 -28.78
N ALA A 598 -41.68 -0.57 -28.86
CA ALA A 598 -41.93 -1.58 -29.87
C ALA A 598 -41.63 -1.05 -31.29
N ALA A 599 -40.78 -1.78 -32.01
CA ALA A 599 -40.34 -1.45 -33.36
C ALA A 599 -40.65 -2.61 -34.30
N THR A 600 -41.14 -2.31 -35.51
CA THR A 600 -41.33 -3.34 -36.55
C THR A 600 -40.06 -3.44 -37.39
N VAL A 601 -39.35 -4.57 -37.28
CA VAL A 601 -38.04 -4.77 -37.92
C VAL A 601 -37.95 -6.18 -38.50
N ARG A 602 -37.10 -6.37 -39.51
CA ARG A 602 -36.79 -7.70 -40.05
C ARG A 602 -35.47 -8.22 -39.52
N HIS A 603 -34.49 -7.35 -39.35
CA HIS A 603 -33.17 -7.69 -38.83
C HIS A 603 -32.94 -7.02 -37.49
N VAL A 604 -32.27 -7.74 -36.60
CA VAL A 604 -31.82 -7.23 -35.30
C VAL A 604 -30.31 -7.46 -35.18
N ARG A 605 -29.57 -6.48 -34.66
CA ARG A 605 -28.11 -6.56 -34.49
C ARG A 605 -27.68 -6.05 -33.12
N MET A 606 -26.72 -6.75 -32.52
CA MET A 606 -25.86 -6.20 -31.48
C MET A 606 -24.62 -5.60 -32.15
N LEU A 607 -24.42 -4.29 -31.99
CA LEU A 607 -23.22 -3.58 -32.43
C LEU A 607 -22.37 -3.23 -31.20
N GLY A 608 -21.18 -3.79 -31.13
CA GLY A 608 -20.22 -3.45 -30.10
C GLY A 608 -19.86 -1.96 -30.10
N VAL A 609 -19.59 -1.42 -28.92
CA VAL A 609 -19.04 -0.06 -28.74
C VAL A 609 -17.78 -0.10 -27.88
N ARG A 610 -17.75 -0.91 -26.82
CA ARG A 610 -16.55 -1.20 -26.02
C ARG A 610 -16.50 -2.70 -25.72
N PRO A 611 -15.45 -3.41 -26.15
CA PRO A 611 -15.32 -4.85 -25.91
C PRO A 611 -14.90 -5.15 -24.48
N ASP A 612 -14.98 -6.42 -24.08
CA ASP A 612 -14.09 -6.91 -23.04
C ASP A 612 -12.63 -6.73 -23.50
N PRO A 613 -11.74 -6.10 -22.71
CA PRO A 613 -10.39 -5.76 -23.15
C PRO A 613 -9.51 -6.99 -23.46
N THR A 614 -9.84 -8.16 -22.93
CA THR A 614 -9.06 -9.39 -23.09
C THR A 614 -9.66 -10.31 -24.14
N TYR A 615 -10.98 -10.47 -24.13
CA TYR A 615 -11.67 -11.53 -24.87
C TYR A 615 -12.62 -11.01 -25.96
N GLY A 616 -12.88 -9.71 -26.03
CA GLY A 616 -13.74 -9.14 -27.07
C GLY A 616 -15.23 -9.27 -26.75
N TYR A 617 -15.97 -9.91 -27.65
CA TYR A 617 -17.40 -10.17 -27.51
C TYR A 617 -17.67 -11.66 -27.73
N SER A 618 -18.42 -12.27 -26.82
CA SER A 618 -18.89 -13.65 -26.96
C SER A 618 -20.29 -13.83 -26.36
N LEU A 619 -21.19 -14.45 -27.13
CA LEU A 619 -22.59 -14.62 -26.78
C LEU A 619 -22.99 -16.09 -26.88
N TYR A 620 -23.47 -16.64 -25.76
CA TYR A 620 -24.19 -17.92 -25.74
C TYR A 620 -25.54 -17.81 -26.42
N ALA A 621 -26.23 -16.66 -26.28
CA ALA A 621 -27.52 -16.46 -26.94
C ALA A 621 -27.83 -14.98 -27.21
N VAL A 622 -28.57 -14.73 -28.29
CA VAL A 622 -29.27 -13.47 -28.57
C VAL A 622 -30.74 -13.79 -28.81
N GLU A 623 -31.57 -13.47 -27.83
CA GLU A 623 -33.00 -13.77 -27.86
C GLU A 623 -33.77 -12.49 -28.21
N VAL A 624 -34.67 -12.54 -29.19
CA VAL A 624 -35.47 -11.39 -29.66
C VAL A 624 -36.95 -11.65 -29.38
N ARG A 625 -37.64 -10.71 -28.73
CA ARG A 625 -39.02 -10.92 -28.24
C ARG A 625 -39.97 -9.76 -28.51
N ALA A 626 -41.27 -10.06 -28.40
CA ALA A 626 -42.40 -9.13 -28.54
C ALA A 626 -43.30 -9.18 -27.29
N GLY A 627 -42.73 -8.81 -26.14
CA GLY A 627 -43.37 -8.86 -24.83
C GLY A 627 -42.71 -9.84 -23.84
N GLU A 628 -42.97 -9.65 -22.55
CA GLU A 628 -42.46 -10.52 -21.48
C GLU A 628 -43.04 -11.95 -21.60
N GLY A 629 -42.17 -12.96 -21.50
CA GLY A 629 -42.60 -14.37 -21.57
C GLY A 629 -43.00 -14.88 -22.96
N THR A 630 -42.74 -14.12 -24.03
CA THR A 630 -42.99 -14.55 -25.42
C THR A 630 -41.83 -15.39 -25.99
N ASP A 631 -42.14 -16.15 -27.05
CA ASP A 631 -41.16 -16.98 -27.75
C ASP A 631 -40.00 -16.15 -28.33
N ASP A 632 -38.82 -16.76 -28.37
CA ASP A 632 -37.63 -16.16 -28.99
C ASP A 632 -37.73 -16.24 -30.53
N LEU A 633 -37.91 -15.08 -31.14
CA LEU A 633 -38.06 -14.89 -32.58
C LEU A 633 -36.76 -15.12 -33.36
N ALA A 634 -35.60 -15.03 -32.69
CA ALA A 634 -34.30 -15.27 -33.30
C ALA A 634 -33.94 -16.77 -33.34
N ARG A 635 -34.61 -17.61 -32.56
CA ARG A 635 -34.27 -19.03 -32.45
C ARG A 635 -34.35 -19.76 -33.80
N GLY A 636 -33.25 -20.42 -34.17
CA GLY A 636 -33.10 -21.17 -35.42
C GLY A 636 -33.06 -20.29 -36.67
N ARG A 637 -32.95 -18.96 -36.54
CA ARG A 637 -32.83 -18.03 -37.67
C ARG A 637 -31.38 -17.88 -38.12
N ALA A 638 -31.19 -17.51 -39.38
CA ALA A 638 -29.88 -17.30 -39.95
C ALA A 638 -29.22 -16.06 -39.32
N ALA A 639 -28.02 -16.25 -38.77
CA ALA A 639 -27.24 -15.19 -38.17
C ALA A 639 -25.95 -14.92 -38.95
N THR A 640 -25.45 -13.69 -38.84
CA THR A 640 -24.18 -13.25 -39.42
C THR A 640 -23.44 -12.41 -38.38
N ALA A 641 -22.13 -12.27 -38.55
CA ALA A 641 -21.30 -11.48 -37.64
C ALA A 641 -20.15 -10.81 -38.39
N SER A 642 -19.55 -9.80 -37.78
CA SER A 642 -18.37 -9.11 -38.31
C SER A 642 -17.17 -10.02 -38.48
N SER A 643 -17.00 -10.98 -37.56
CA SER A 643 -16.00 -12.04 -37.61
C SER A 643 -16.37 -13.16 -36.64
N GLN A 644 -15.62 -14.26 -36.69
CA GLN A 644 -15.84 -15.40 -35.81
C GLN A 644 -14.55 -16.17 -35.54
N SER A 645 -14.42 -16.71 -34.33
CA SER A 645 -13.40 -17.70 -33.99
C SER A 645 -13.77 -19.08 -34.56
N ALA A 646 -12.76 -19.92 -34.83
CA ALA A 646 -12.99 -21.27 -35.34
C ALA A 646 -13.90 -22.08 -34.42
N GLY A 647 -15.00 -22.63 -34.95
CA GLY A 647 -16.00 -23.39 -34.20
C GLY A 647 -16.96 -22.55 -33.35
N MET A 648 -16.90 -21.21 -33.42
CA MET A 648 -17.74 -20.28 -32.65
C MET A 648 -18.51 -19.34 -33.57
N THR A 649 -19.26 -19.93 -34.52
CA THR A 649 -19.93 -19.21 -35.62
C THR A 649 -21.15 -18.41 -35.16
N ALA A 650 -21.61 -17.46 -35.98
CA ALA A 650 -22.74 -16.59 -35.63
C ALA A 650 -24.02 -17.35 -35.27
N ASP A 651 -24.37 -18.41 -36.00
CA ASP A 651 -25.60 -19.19 -35.78
C ASP A 651 -25.67 -19.81 -34.37
N LEU A 652 -24.53 -20.02 -33.70
CA LEU A 652 -24.49 -20.61 -32.36
C LEU A 652 -25.04 -19.70 -31.28
N ALA A 653 -25.25 -18.40 -31.53
CA ALA A 653 -25.96 -17.53 -30.59
C ALA A 653 -27.47 -17.49 -30.84
N ALA A 654 -27.98 -18.19 -31.87
CA ALA A 654 -29.40 -18.28 -32.20
C ALA A 654 -29.91 -19.74 -32.19
N ASP A 655 -29.08 -20.72 -31.82
CA ASP A 655 -29.42 -22.15 -31.91
C ASP A 655 -30.27 -22.67 -30.73
N GLY A 656 -30.30 -21.93 -29.61
CA GLY A 656 -31.02 -22.31 -28.40
C GLY A 656 -30.27 -23.29 -27.49
N ASP A 657 -28.99 -23.56 -27.73
CA ASP A 657 -28.14 -24.40 -26.89
C ASP A 657 -27.27 -23.52 -25.96
N ALA A 658 -27.41 -23.71 -24.64
CA ALA A 658 -26.64 -22.95 -23.64
C ALA A 658 -25.16 -23.36 -23.54
N GLY A 659 -24.72 -24.39 -24.28
CA GLY A 659 -23.34 -24.87 -24.33
C GLY A 659 -22.53 -24.38 -25.53
N THR A 660 -23.18 -23.81 -26.55
CA THR A 660 -22.56 -23.28 -27.78
C THR A 660 -22.55 -21.76 -27.76
N ARG A 661 -21.67 -21.12 -28.54
CA ARG A 661 -21.55 -19.65 -28.53
C ARG A 661 -20.96 -19.09 -29.82
N TRP A 662 -21.39 -17.89 -30.17
CA TRP A 662 -20.62 -17.04 -31.07
C TRP A 662 -19.49 -16.35 -30.31
N ALA A 663 -18.34 -16.18 -30.95
CA ALA A 663 -17.26 -15.35 -30.45
C ALA A 663 -16.54 -14.65 -31.58
N VAL A 664 -16.20 -13.38 -31.36
CA VAL A 664 -15.35 -12.60 -32.27
C VAL A 664 -14.01 -13.32 -32.54
N SER A 665 -13.41 -13.08 -33.70
CA SER A 665 -12.06 -13.59 -34.00
C SER A 665 -11.03 -13.08 -32.98
N ARG A 666 -9.89 -13.77 -32.84
CA ARG A 666 -8.83 -13.32 -31.90
C ARG A 666 -8.25 -11.97 -32.31
N GLU A 667 -8.14 -11.75 -33.62
CA GLU A 667 -7.61 -10.55 -34.25
C GLU A 667 -8.52 -9.33 -34.00
N ASP A 668 -9.84 -9.53 -33.96
CA ASP A 668 -10.82 -8.46 -33.77
C ASP A 668 -11.24 -8.26 -32.29
N ARG A 669 -10.63 -8.94 -31.32
CA ARG A 669 -11.01 -8.80 -29.89
C ARG A 669 -10.97 -7.36 -29.37
N LYS A 670 -10.03 -6.55 -29.88
CA LYS A 670 -9.89 -5.14 -29.50
C LYS A 670 -10.77 -4.20 -30.32
N ARG A 671 -11.45 -4.71 -31.34
CA ARG A 671 -12.25 -3.92 -32.28
C ARG A 671 -13.59 -3.56 -31.65
N ALA A 672 -13.79 -2.26 -31.42
CA ALA A 672 -14.98 -1.71 -30.80
C ALA A 672 -16.27 -2.07 -31.54
N ASP A 673 -16.29 -1.94 -32.87
CA ASP A 673 -17.46 -2.05 -33.75
C ASP A 673 -17.73 -3.48 -34.27
N SER A 674 -17.27 -4.51 -33.58
CA SER A 674 -17.65 -5.89 -33.90
C SER A 674 -19.14 -6.09 -33.67
N TRP A 675 -19.80 -6.91 -34.49
CA TRP A 675 -21.26 -7.04 -34.45
C TRP A 675 -21.74 -8.47 -34.72
N TRP A 676 -22.95 -8.75 -34.24
CA TRP A 676 -23.72 -9.98 -34.51
C TRP A 676 -25.14 -9.60 -34.91
N ALA A 677 -25.69 -10.18 -35.98
CA ALA A 677 -27.01 -9.85 -36.51
C ALA A 677 -27.80 -11.08 -36.95
N VAL A 678 -29.13 -11.02 -36.85
CA VAL A 678 -30.06 -12.08 -37.24
C VAL A 678 -31.16 -11.56 -38.17
N ASP A 679 -31.53 -12.34 -39.19
CA ASP A 679 -32.73 -12.12 -40.02
C ASP A 679 -33.91 -12.90 -39.45
N LEU A 680 -34.93 -12.20 -38.94
CA LEU A 680 -36.14 -12.81 -38.36
C LEU A 680 -37.05 -13.47 -39.42
N GLY A 681 -36.75 -13.26 -40.71
CA GLY A 681 -37.44 -13.84 -41.86
C GLY A 681 -38.63 -13.01 -42.37
N ALA A 682 -39.17 -12.12 -41.54
CA ALA A 682 -40.23 -11.18 -41.87
C ALA A 682 -40.12 -9.92 -41.00
N ALA A 683 -40.84 -8.85 -41.39
CA ALA A 683 -40.98 -7.68 -40.52
C ALA A 683 -41.88 -8.03 -39.33
N LEU A 684 -41.31 -8.10 -38.14
CA LEU A 684 -41.98 -8.47 -36.90
C LEU A 684 -41.88 -7.31 -35.90
N ALA A 685 -42.91 -7.16 -35.06
CA ALA A 685 -42.85 -6.26 -33.92
C ALA A 685 -41.92 -6.87 -32.86
N VAL A 686 -40.95 -6.09 -32.39
CA VAL A 686 -40.01 -6.48 -31.33
C VAL A 686 -39.91 -5.33 -30.32
N ASP A 687 -39.80 -5.67 -29.04
CA ASP A 687 -39.68 -4.68 -27.96
C ASP A 687 -38.61 -5.05 -26.93
N ARG A 688 -37.95 -6.20 -27.12
CA ARG A 688 -36.98 -6.73 -26.18
C ARG A 688 -35.89 -7.56 -26.86
N VAL A 689 -34.67 -7.41 -26.37
CA VAL A 689 -33.54 -8.29 -26.67
C VAL A 689 -32.89 -8.77 -25.37
N THR A 690 -32.63 -10.07 -25.27
CA THR A 690 -31.85 -10.66 -24.17
C THR A 690 -30.52 -11.18 -24.72
N LEU A 691 -29.41 -10.68 -24.20
CA LEU A 691 -28.07 -11.13 -24.51
C LEU A 691 -27.54 -11.99 -23.38
N ARG A 692 -27.17 -13.24 -23.67
CA ARG A 692 -26.47 -14.12 -22.74
C ARG A 692 -25.00 -14.15 -23.10
N TRP A 693 -24.20 -13.41 -22.36
CA TRP A 693 -22.77 -13.32 -22.56
C TRP A 693 -22.04 -14.51 -21.96
N GLU A 694 -20.87 -14.81 -22.53
CA GLU A 694 -19.83 -15.56 -21.82
C GLU A 694 -19.02 -14.59 -20.90
N ALA A 695 -17.89 -15.02 -20.35
CA ALA A 695 -16.98 -14.13 -19.63
C ALA A 695 -16.57 -12.90 -20.46
N ALA A 696 -16.48 -13.02 -21.79
CA ALA A 696 -16.23 -11.94 -22.74
C ALA A 696 -17.46 -11.05 -23.00
N ALA A 697 -17.95 -10.35 -21.98
CA ALA A 697 -19.13 -9.50 -22.08
C ALA A 697 -18.77 -8.08 -22.58
N GLY A 698 -19.48 -7.58 -23.60
CA GLY A 698 -19.28 -6.22 -24.10
C GLY A 698 -19.50 -5.18 -23.01
N ARG A 699 -18.57 -4.24 -22.80
CA ARG A 699 -18.71 -3.18 -21.79
C ARG A 699 -19.73 -2.11 -22.20
N SER A 700 -19.91 -1.88 -23.49
CA SER A 700 -21.03 -1.13 -24.04
C SER A 700 -21.32 -1.57 -25.47
N TYR A 701 -22.58 -1.51 -25.89
CA TYR A 701 -23.04 -1.92 -27.21
C TYR A 701 -24.40 -1.28 -27.52
N LEU A 702 -24.83 -1.37 -28.79
CA LEU A 702 -26.13 -0.93 -29.26
C LEU A 702 -26.93 -2.15 -29.73
N ILE A 703 -28.23 -2.15 -29.45
CA ILE A 703 -29.20 -3.00 -30.14
C ILE A 703 -29.82 -2.17 -31.24
N GLN A 704 -29.75 -2.68 -32.47
CA GLN A 704 -30.22 -1.99 -33.65
C GLN A 704 -31.23 -2.84 -34.42
N GLY A 705 -32.19 -2.16 -35.03
CA GLY A 705 -33.20 -2.74 -35.90
C GLY A 705 -33.01 -2.29 -37.34
N SER A 706 -33.36 -3.14 -38.29
CA SER A 706 -33.33 -2.80 -39.71
C SER A 706 -34.43 -3.49 -40.51
N PRO A 707 -35.04 -2.81 -41.51
CA PRO A 707 -35.95 -3.45 -42.45
C PRO A 707 -35.24 -4.26 -43.55
N ASP A 708 -33.97 -3.95 -43.85
CA ASP A 708 -33.23 -4.45 -45.02
C ASP A 708 -31.86 -5.09 -44.70
N GLY A 709 -31.38 -4.95 -43.46
CA GLY A 709 -30.07 -5.44 -43.03
C GLY A 709 -28.90 -4.51 -43.40
N GLU A 710 -29.17 -3.42 -44.11
CA GLU A 710 -28.17 -2.45 -44.57
C GLU A 710 -28.25 -1.15 -43.78
N ARG A 711 -29.46 -0.64 -43.55
CA ARG A 711 -29.73 0.60 -42.81
C ARG A 711 -30.24 0.28 -41.41
N TRP A 712 -29.47 0.67 -40.41
CA TRP A 712 -29.70 0.33 -39.01
C TRP A 712 -30.19 1.55 -38.23
N THR A 713 -31.16 1.34 -37.35
CA THR A 713 -31.65 2.33 -36.39
C THR A 713 -31.44 1.80 -34.98
N ASP A 714 -30.92 2.66 -34.09
CA ASP A 714 -30.71 2.31 -32.68
C ASP A 714 -32.06 2.11 -31.99
N LEU A 715 -32.23 0.96 -31.34
CA LEU A 715 -33.40 0.59 -30.55
C LEU A 715 -33.11 0.74 -29.05
N ALA A 716 -31.94 0.29 -28.62
CA ALA A 716 -31.48 0.40 -27.23
C ALA A 716 -29.95 0.49 -27.13
N THR A 717 -29.46 0.99 -26.01
CA THR A 717 -28.04 0.97 -25.63
C THR A 717 -27.88 0.06 -24.43
N GLY A 718 -26.85 -0.80 -24.47
CA GLY A 718 -26.56 -1.77 -23.42
C GLY A 718 -25.14 -1.69 -22.86
N PRO A 719 -24.92 -2.26 -21.65
CA PRO A 719 -25.95 -2.81 -20.76
C PRO A 719 -26.86 -1.71 -20.21
N ALA A 720 -28.06 -2.05 -19.73
CA ALA A 720 -28.89 -1.10 -18.98
C ALA A 720 -28.27 -0.87 -17.59
N PRO A 721 -28.26 0.38 -17.07
CA PRO A 721 -27.72 0.63 -15.74
C PRO A 721 -28.61 0.01 -14.67
N ALA A 722 -27.99 -0.51 -13.61
CA ALA A 722 -28.71 -0.96 -12.41
C ALA A 722 -29.37 0.23 -11.68
N LEU A 723 -28.79 1.43 -11.81
CA LEU A 723 -29.42 2.69 -11.44
C LEU A 723 -28.87 3.84 -12.29
N ARG A 724 -29.69 4.85 -12.53
CA ARG A 724 -29.32 6.16 -13.06
C ARG A 724 -29.97 7.23 -12.20
N SER A 725 -29.22 8.25 -11.80
CA SER A 725 -29.61 9.33 -10.90
C SER A 725 -29.24 10.66 -11.51
N GLU A 726 -30.18 11.61 -11.55
CA GLU A 726 -29.96 12.98 -12.04
C GLU A 726 -29.73 13.97 -10.88
N GLY A 727 -29.84 13.51 -9.62
CA GLY A 727 -29.76 14.37 -8.45
C GLY A 727 -28.35 14.74 -7.98
N GLY A 728 -27.31 14.32 -8.69
CA GLY A 728 -25.93 14.76 -8.45
C GLY A 728 -25.27 14.27 -7.17
N TRP A 729 -25.76 13.19 -6.58
CA TRP A 729 -25.06 12.49 -5.50
C TRP A 729 -25.34 10.98 -5.50
N LEU A 730 -24.41 10.24 -4.88
CA LEU A 730 -24.49 8.80 -4.69
C LEU A 730 -23.87 8.40 -3.35
N ASP A 731 -24.61 7.66 -2.56
CA ASP A 731 -24.12 6.89 -1.41
C ASP A 731 -23.85 5.44 -1.83
N ILE A 732 -22.69 4.92 -1.42
CA ILE A 732 -22.21 3.57 -1.71
C ILE A 732 -22.05 2.85 -0.37
N ASP A 733 -23.00 1.97 -0.03
CA ASP A 733 -23.07 1.20 1.22
C ASP A 733 -23.02 2.01 2.54
N GLY A 734 -23.13 3.34 2.52
CA GLY A 734 -22.80 4.17 3.69
C GLY A 734 -21.29 4.27 3.95
N ARG A 735 -20.44 3.80 3.03
CA ARG A 735 -18.97 3.74 3.15
C ARG A 735 -18.29 4.84 2.34
N ALA A 736 -18.86 5.21 1.19
CA ALA A 736 -18.36 6.29 0.34
C ALA A 736 -19.51 7.12 -0.22
N GLY A 737 -19.32 8.44 -0.25
CA GLY A 737 -20.26 9.38 -0.84
C GLY A 737 -19.64 10.14 -2.02
N LEU A 738 -20.41 10.36 -3.07
CA LEU A 738 -20.04 11.19 -4.21
C LEU A 738 -21.03 12.36 -4.34
N VAL A 739 -20.51 13.54 -4.66
CA VAL A 739 -21.29 14.69 -5.13
C VAL A 739 -20.71 15.15 -6.47
N VAL A 740 -21.57 15.36 -7.46
CA VAL A 740 -21.18 15.64 -8.84
C VAL A 740 -21.73 17.00 -9.26
N ARG A 741 -20.87 17.82 -9.87
CA ARG A 741 -21.18 19.19 -10.28
C ARG A 741 -20.66 19.49 -11.69
N GLY A 742 -21.32 20.43 -12.37
CA GLY A 742 -21.05 20.77 -13.77
C GLY A 742 -21.62 19.76 -14.79
N GLY A 743 -21.34 20.00 -16.07
CA GLY A 743 -21.75 19.17 -17.22
C GLY A 743 -23.07 19.59 -17.88
N ASP A 744 -23.05 19.78 -19.22
CA ASP A 744 -24.21 20.15 -20.04
C ASP A 744 -25.35 19.10 -20.09
N GLY A 745 -25.08 17.88 -19.61
CA GLY A 745 -26.03 16.76 -19.56
C GLY A 745 -26.68 16.53 -18.19
N GLY A 746 -26.30 17.30 -17.16
CA GLY A 746 -26.71 17.05 -15.78
C GLY A 746 -25.70 16.22 -14.98
N HIS A 747 -25.88 16.17 -13.67
CA HIS A 747 -25.02 15.46 -12.72
C HIS A 747 -25.33 13.95 -12.70
N THR A 748 -25.45 13.35 -13.90
CA THR A 748 -25.97 12.00 -14.07
C THR A 748 -24.98 10.97 -13.53
N VAL A 749 -25.35 10.31 -12.44
CA VAL A 749 -24.60 9.18 -11.89
C VAL A 749 -25.26 7.89 -12.33
N ALA A 750 -24.48 6.95 -12.86
CA ALA A 750 -24.98 5.63 -13.24
C ALA A 750 -24.13 4.50 -12.64
N VAL A 751 -24.77 3.37 -12.37
CA VAL A 751 -24.10 2.14 -11.92
C VAL A 751 -24.40 0.99 -12.87
N TYR A 752 -23.35 0.33 -13.34
CA TYR A 752 -23.37 -0.79 -14.28
C TYR A 752 -22.66 -2.00 -13.64
N GLY A 753 -23.43 -2.86 -12.97
CA GLY A 753 -22.85 -3.94 -12.18
C GLY A 753 -21.88 -3.37 -11.14
N ASP A 754 -20.59 -3.68 -11.29
CA ASP A 754 -19.54 -3.26 -10.38
C ASP A 754 -18.87 -1.93 -10.78
N THR A 755 -19.33 -1.27 -11.84
CA THR A 755 -18.78 0.00 -12.32
C THR A 755 -19.71 1.16 -12.00
N ILE A 756 -19.18 2.19 -11.37
CA ILE A 756 -19.84 3.48 -11.14
C ILE A 756 -19.30 4.46 -12.18
N VAL A 757 -20.19 5.16 -12.88
CA VAL A 757 -19.89 6.24 -13.81
C VAL A 757 -20.45 7.53 -13.19
N PRO A 758 -19.61 8.36 -12.54
CA PRO A 758 -20.10 9.50 -11.77
C PRO A 758 -20.69 10.63 -12.61
N ALA A 759 -20.29 10.76 -13.88
CA ALA A 759 -20.73 11.85 -14.75
C ALA A 759 -21.09 11.31 -16.15
N GLU A 760 -22.04 10.38 -16.19
CA GLU A 760 -22.41 9.71 -17.42
C GLU A 760 -22.85 10.70 -18.51
N GLY A 761 -22.26 10.56 -19.72
CA GLY A 761 -22.63 11.38 -20.87
C GLY A 761 -22.14 12.83 -20.82
N ALA A 762 -21.43 13.25 -19.77
CA ALA A 762 -20.88 14.59 -19.66
C ALA A 762 -19.86 14.87 -20.78
N ARG A 763 -20.08 15.99 -21.49
CA ARG A 763 -19.18 16.52 -22.54
C ARG A 763 -18.41 17.74 -22.09
N ASP A 764 -18.94 18.40 -21.06
CA ASP A 764 -18.38 19.58 -20.46
C ASP A 764 -17.64 19.20 -19.18
N ALA A 765 -16.82 20.13 -18.71
CA ALA A 765 -16.00 19.92 -17.55
C ALA A 765 -16.85 19.64 -16.29
N VAL A 766 -16.35 18.74 -15.45
CA VAL A 766 -17.03 18.28 -14.24
C VAL A 766 -16.15 18.44 -13.01
N VAL A 767 -16.79 18.54 -11.86
CA VAL A 767 -16.17 18.44 -10.53
C VAL A 767 -16.87 17.32 -9.78
N ILE A 768 -16.10 16.36 -9.27
CA ILE A 768 -16.58 15.24 -8.47
C ILE A 768 -15.92 15.35 -7.09
N GLU A 769 -16.73 15.39 -6.06
CA GLU A 769 -16.32 15.44 -4.65
C GLU A 769 -16.54 14.05 -4.03
N GLY A 770 -15.48 13.43 -3.53
CA GLY A 770 -15.54 12.20 -2.75
C GLY A 770 -15.55 12.50 -1.25
N HIS A 771 -16.53 11.98 -0.53
CA HIS A 771 -16.77 12.22 0.89
C HIS A 771 -16.69 10.92 1.70
N CYS A 772 -15.95 10.94 2.80
CA CYS A 772 -15.81 9.80 3.72
C CYS A 772 -16.92 9.82 4.78
N GLY A 773 -17.68 8.73 4.92
CA GLY A 773 -18.65 8.56 6.01
C GLY A 773 -19.85 9.51 6.00
N ALA A 774 -20.08 10.25 4.91
CA ALA A 774 -21.24 11.14 4.78
C ALA A 774 -22.53 10.33 4.62
N SER A 775 -23.56 10.68 5.41
CA SER A 775 -24.88 10.08 5.30
C SER A 775 -25.61 10.52 4.02
N PRO A 776 -26.62 9.77 3.55
CA PRO A 776 -27.44 10.18 2.40
C PRO A 776 -28.09 11.56 2.58
N ALA A 777 -28.44 11.94 3.80
CA ALA A 777 -29.02 13.25 4.09
C ALA A 777 -27.99 14.38 3.94
N GLU A 778 -26.76 14.15 4.39
CA GLU A 778 -25.64 15.08 4.23
C GLU A 778 -25.25 15.21 2.75
N LEU A 779 -25.14 14.11 2.01
CA LEU A 779 -24.85 14.12 0.57
C LEU A 779 -25.91 14.90 -0.22
N ARG A 780 -27.19 14.68 0.07
CA ARG A 780 -28.27 15.48 -0.52
C ARG A 780 -28.14 16.96 -0.21
N ALA A 781 -27.81 17.32 1.04
CA ALA A 781 -27.59 18.71 1.43
C ALA A 781 -26.38 19.32 0.71
N LEU A 782 -25.27 18.59 0.62
CA LEU A 782 -24.05 18.98 -0.09
C LEU A 782 -24.30 19.19 -1.59
N ALA A 783 -25.04 18.30 -2.24
CA ALA A 783 -25.41 18.42 -3.64
C ALA A 783 -26.27 19.68 -3.91
N GLY A 784 -27.17 20.02 -2.97
CA GLY A 784 -28.01 21.21 -3.05
C GLY A 784 -27.32 22.54 -2.72
N ARG A 785 -26.09 22.52 -2.20
CA ARG A 785 -25.35 23.74 -1.84
C ARG A 785 -24.80 24.46 -3.07
N PRO A 786 -24.83 25.80 -3.10
CA PRO A 786 -24.11 26.57 -4.11
C PRO A 786 -22.61 26.27 -4.07
N ALA A 787 -22.03 25.96 -5.23
CA ALA A 787 -20.61 25.69 -5.36
C ALA A 787 -19.82 26.97 -5.72
N PRO A 788 -18.50 27.01 -5.48
CA PRO A 788 -17.66 28.08 -5.97
C PRO A 788 -17.64 28.14 -7.50
N VAL A 789 -17.61 29.35 -8.06
CA VAL A 789 -17.61 29.57 -9.51
C VAL A 789 -16.51 30.56 -9.88
N ALA A 790 -15.61 30.14 -10.76
CA ALA A 790 -14.61 31.01 -11.36
C ALA A 790 -15.20 31.78 -12.55
N GLU A 791 -14.76 33.01 -12.76
CA GLU A 791 -15.15 33.82 -13.92
C GLU A 791 -14.54 33.26 -15.22
N ASP A 792 -13.33 32.69 -15.15
CA ASP A 792 -12.67 32.05 -16.29
C ASP A 792 -13.07 30.57 -16.40
N ALA A 793 -13.65 30.21 -17.54
CA ALA A 793 -14.14 28.85 -17.80
C ALA A 793 -13.03 27.78 -17.88
N ARG A 794 -11.75 28.15 -17.86
CA ARG A 794 -10.61 27.21 -17.74
C ARG A 794 -10.34 26.78 -16.30
N VAL A 795 -10.89 27.51 -15.33
CA VAL A 795 -10.67 27.25 -13.90
C VAL A 795 -11.86 26.50 -13.31
N ARG A 796 -11.59 25.40 -12.61
CA ARG A 796 -12.60 24.68 -11.81
C ARG A 796 -12.35 24.91 -10.33
N ALA A 797 -13.43 25.00 -9.57
CA ALA A 797 -13.37 25.30 -8.15
C ALA A 797 -14.32 24.37 -7.36
N ALA A 798 -13.92 24.02 -6.14
CA ALA A 798 -14.73 23.25 -5.21
C ALA A 798 -14.47 23.72 -3.78
N LEU A 799 -15.49 23.63 -2.92
CA LEU A 799 -15.37 23.92 -1.50
C LEU A 799 -15.82 22.68 -0.72
N VAL A 800 -14.86 21.93 -0.18
CA VAL A 800 -15.09 20.69 0.57
C VAL A 800 -14.39 20.82 1.91
N ASP A 801 -15.11 20.54 3.00
CA ASP A 801 -14.61 20.67 4.38
C ASP A 801 -13.90 22.02 4.65
N ASP A 802 -14.53 23.09 4.18
CA ASP A 802 -14.06 24.48 4.19
C ASP A 802 -12.77 24.77 3.39
N HIS A 803 -12.15 23.76 2.76
CA HIS A 803 -10.99 23.92 1.91
C HIS A 803 -11.39 24.27 0.48
N LEU A 804 -10.81 25.34 -0.05
CA LEU A 804 -11.04 25.78 -1.41
C LEU A 804 -10.02 25.12 -2.34
N SER A 805 -10.51 24.26 -3.23
CA SER A 805 -9.72 23.67 -4.31
C SER A 805 -9.92 24.48 -5.59
N LEU A 806 -8.83 24.85 -6.26
CA LEU A 806 -8.83 25.56 -7.55
C LEU A 806 -7.94 24.84 -8.54
N PHE A 807 -8.42 24.63 -9.76
CA PHE A 807 -7.72 23.90 -10.82
C PHE A 807 -7.68 24.72 -12.10
N ASN A 808 -6.49 25.09 -12.56
CA ASN A 808 -6.30 25.60 -13.91
C ASN A 808 -6.06 24.43 -14.86
N LEU A 809 -7.11 24.07 -15.61
CA LEU A 809 -7.11 22.93 -16.53
C LEU A 809 -6.76 23.38 -17.95
N SER A 810 -5.69 24.18 -18.09
CA SER A 810 -5.24 24.71 -19.38
C SER A 810 -3.72 24.85 -19.49
N ALA A 811 -3.24 25.10 -20.71
CA ALA A 811 -1.82 25.30 -21.00
C ALA A 811 -1.29 26.71 -20.69
N ASP A 812 -2.17 27.63 -20.28
CA ASP A 812 -1.84 29.04 -20.04
C ASP A 812 -2.05 29.39 -18.57
N ALA A 813 -1.30 30.36 -18.06
CA ALA A 813 -1.58 30.95 -16.75
C ALA A 813 -2.92 31.73 -16.77
N VAL A 814 -3.60 31.78 -15.63
CA VAL A 814 -4.91 32.41 -15.50
C VAL A 814 -4.97 33.29 -14.25
N ASP A 815 -5.40 34.53 -14.44
CA ASP A 815 -5.86 35.44 -13.40
C ASP A 815 -7.39 35.51 -13.45
N THR A 816 -8.08 35.19 -12.36
CA THR A 816 -9.55 35.16 -12.35
C THR A 816 -10.15 35.44 -10.98
N GLY A 817 -11.35 36.03 -10.95
CA GLY A 817 -12.19 36.06 -9.76
C GLY A 817 -12.88 34.72 -9.55
N VAL A 818 -13.01 34.31 -8.28
CA VAL A 818 -13.77 33.12 -7.87
C VAL A 818 -14.77 33.53 -6.81
N GLU A 819 -16.05 33.45 -7.13
CA GLU A 819 -17.11 33.60 -6.13
C GLU A 819 -17.17 32.32 -5.29
N VAL A 820 -17.02 32.46 -3.98
CA VAL A 820 -17.04 31.36 -3.01
C VAL A 820 -18.24 31.59 -2.09
N PRO A 821 -19.38 30.92 -2.34
CA PRO A 821 -20.55 31.00 -1.48
C PRO A 821 -20.25 30.50 -0.07
N GLN A 822 -20.76 31.19 0.95
CA GLN A 822 -20.63 30.78 2.34
C GLN A 822 -21.94 31.00 3.09
N GLU A 823 -22.37 29.99 3.85
CA GLU A 823 -23.59 30.07 4.64
C GLU A 823 -23.40 30.92 5.90
N GLY A 824 -24.49 31.52 6.38
CA GLY A 824 -24.48 32.31 7.61
C GLY A 824 -23.77 33.67 7.52
N ARG A 825 -23.36 34.19 8.68
CA ARG A 825 -22.82 35.57 8.83
C ARG A 825 -21.30 35.64 8.99
N HIS A 826 -20.68 34.50 9.25
CA HIS A 826 -19.23 34.40 9.41
C HIS A 826 -18.60 34.27 8.03
N ARG A 827 -17.36 34.74 7.88
CA ARG A 827 -16.62 34.62 6.61
C ARG A 827 -15.30 33.92 6.84
N HIS A 828 -15.15 32.73 6.26
CA HIS A 828 -13.86 32.09 6.13
C HIS A 828 -13.06 32.80 5.05
N VAL A 829 -11.81 33.11 5.37
CA VAL A 829 -10.89 33.81 4.48
C VAL A 829 -9.61 33.01 4.31
N TYR A 830 -9.14 32.96 3.07
CA TYR A 830 -8.04 32.13 2.59
C TYR A 830 -6.80 32.99 2.36
N GLU A 831 -5.65 32.34 2.22
CA GLU A 831 -4.39 32.99 1.84
C GLU A 831 -4.54 33.71 0.49
N GLY A 832 -4.09 34.97 0.41
CA GLY A 832 -4.25 35.81 -0.77
C GLY A 832 -5.28 36.94 -0.60
N GLU A 833 -5.77 37.46 -1.73
CA GLU A 833 -6.66 38.62 -1.80
C GLU A 833 -8.12 38.22 -2.04
N GLN A 834 -9.02 38.87 -1.32
CA GLN A 834 -10.45 38.58 -1.42
C GLN A 834 -11.32 39.72 -0.91
N THR A 835 -12.56 39.76 -1.38
CA THR A 835 -13.56 40.76 -1.01
C THR A 835 -14.80 40.10 -0.46
N VAL A 836 -15.34 40.58 0.67
CA VAL A 836 -16.62 40.10 1.20
C VAL A 836 -17.73 40.49 0.24
N THR A 837 -18.57 39.52 -0.14
CA THR A 837 -19.76 39.73 -0.97
C THR A 837 -21.02 39.51 -0.14
N ARG A 838 -22.20 39.70 -0.75
CA ARG A 838 -23.47 39.41 -0.06
C ARG A 838 -23.62 37.92 0.23
N GLN A 839 -23.13 37.06 -0.65
CA GLN A 839 -23.33 35.61 -0.61
C GLN A 839 -22.13 34.83 -0.07
N GLY A 840 -20.97 35.49 0.14
CA GLY A 840 -19.78 34.86 0.67
C GLY A 840 -18.57 35.77 0.51
N ILE A 841 -17.60 35.33 -0.29
CA ILE A 841 -16.41 36.09 -0.68
C ILE A 841 -16.17 35.98 -2.20
N GLY A 842 -15.56 36.99 -2.81
CA GLY A 842 -14.92 36.90 -4.11
C GLY A 842 -13.42 36.82 -3.90
N TYR A 843 -12.81 35.71 -4.30
CA TYR A 843 -11.39 35.41 -4.18
C TYR A 843 -10.65 35.73 -5.48
N THR A 844 -9.50 36.39 -5.41
CA THR A 844 -8.65 36.64 -6.58
C THR A 844 -7.64 35.52 -6.70
N ALA A 845 -7.77 34.69 -7.74
CA ALA A 845 -6.88 33.57 -8.00
C ALA A 845 -5.84 33.92 -9.07
N HIS A 846 -4.59 33.58 -8.79
CA HIS A 846 -3.49 33.52 -9.76
C HIS A 846 -3.02 32.07 -9.86
N LEU A 847 -3.16 31.48 -11.04
CA LEU A 847 -2.84 30.07 -11.29
C LEU A 847 -1.89 29.95 -12.47
N ASP A 848 -0.73 29.33 -12.25
CA ASP A 848 0.17 28.93 -13.34
C ASP A 848 -0.52 27.96 -14.30
N ALA A 849 0.03 27.80 -15.50
CA ALA A 849 -0.42 26.80 -16.46
C ALA A 849 -0.43 25.40 -15.83
N ALA A 850 -1.51 24.64 -16.04
CA ALA A 850 -1.69 23.27 -15.55
C ALA A 850 -1.34 23.12 -14.06
N SER A 851 -1.92 23.96 -13.21
CA SER A 851 -1.63 23.99 -11.77
C SER A 851 -2.92 23.96 -10.93
N ALA A 852 -2.76 23.60 -9.66
CA ALA A 852 -3.85 23.65 -8.69
C ALA A 852 -3.42 24.27 -7.36
N LEU A 853 -4.41 24.80 -6.65
CA LEU A 853 -4.31 25.29 -5.27
C LEU A 853 -5.27 24.52 -4.38
N LEU A 854 -4.81 24.22 -3.16
CA LEU A 854 -5.64 23.74 -2.07
C LEU A 854 -5.45 24.70 -0.89
N LEU A 855 -6.48 25.47 -0.57
CA LEU A 855 -6.41 26.57 0.38
C LEU A 855 -7.25 26.26 1.62
N PRO A 856 -6.63 26.13 2.82
CA PRO A 856 -7.36 26.02 4.06
C PRO A 856 -7.88 27.40 4.50
N PRO A 857 -8.99 27.48 5.26
CA PRO A 857 -9.40 28.72 5.88
C PRO A 857 -8.33 29.19 6.88
N ARG A 858 -7.77 30.38 6.69
CA ARG A 858 -6.75 30.95 7.58
C ARG A 858 -7.37 31.72 8.74
N PHE A 859 -8.48 32.40 8.50
CA PHE A 859 -9.23 33.11 9.53
C PHE A 859 -10.74 33.02 9.32
N THR A 860 -11.48 33.20 10.40
CA THR A 860 -12.92 33.44 10.40
C THR A 860 -13.19 34.88 10.83
N LEU A 861 -13.90 35.62 10.00
CA LEU A 861 -14.35 36.98 10.29
C LEU A 861 -15.78 36.96 10.82
N VAL A 862 -15.96 37.44 12.05
CA VAL A 862 -17.24 37.45 12.76
C VAL A 862 -17.73 38.89 12.93
N PRO A 863 -18.93 39.24 12.43
CA PRO A 863 -19.49 40.57 12.60
C PRO A 863 -19.91 40.83 14.06
N LEU A 864 -19.63 42.03 14.56
CA LEU A 864 -20.02 42.43 15.93
C LEU A 864 -21.29 43.30 16.00
N SER A 865 -21.82 43.71 14.86
CA SER A 865 -22.98 44.62 14.77
C SER A 865 -24.34 43.91 14.83
N GLY A 866 -24.37 42.57 14.96
CA GLY A 866 -25.60 41.78 14.86
C GLY A 866 -26.15 41.67 13.43
N GLY A 867 -25.53 42.30 12.43
CA GLY A 867 -25.81 42.15 10.99
C GLY A 867 -24.69 41.44 10.24
N ASN A 868 -24.75 41.42 8.90
CA ASN A 868 -23.67 40.88 8.06
C ASN A 868 -22.47 41.85 7.98
N LEU A 869 -21.29 41.31 7.67
CA LEU A 869 -20.16 42.15 7.24
C LEU A 869 -20.52 42.90 5.94
N PRO A 870 -20.10 44.16 5.78
CA PRO A 870 -20.48 44.95 4.61
C PRO A 870 -19.82 44.41 3.33
N PRO A 871 -20.59 44.24 2.24
CA PRO A 871 -20.01 43.93 0.93
C PRO A 871 -18.98 44.99 0.53
N GLY A 872 -17.86 44.56 -0.05
CA GLY A 872 -16.73 45.43 -0.39
C GLY A 872 -15.65 45.56 0.69
N LEU A 873 -15.80 44.90 1.85
CA LEU A 873 -14.71 44.71 2.80
C LEU A 873 -13.63 43.83 2.14
N ARG A 874 -12.46 44.41 1.89
CA ARG A 874 -11.30 43.70 1.32
C ARG A 874 -10.45 43.10 2.43
N VAL A 875 -9.98 41.90 2.18
CA VAL A 875 -9.17 41.10 3.08
C VAL A 875 -7.99 40.57 2.26
N ARG A 876 -6.78 40.85 2.74
CA ARG A 876 -5.55 40.24 2.19
C ARG A 876 -4.87 39.47 3.30
N VAL A 877 -4.90 38.14 3.19
CA VAL A 877 -4.24 37.25 4.15
C VAL A 877 -2.82 37.03 3.66
N GLY A 878 -1.85 37.43 4.49
CA GLY A 878 -0.44 37.17 4.20
C GLY A 878 0.01 35.79 4.67
N ASP A 879 -0.45 35.40 5.86
CA ASP A 879 -0.09 34.13 6.50
C ASP A 879 -1.15 33.73 7.55
N GLY A 880 -1.00 32.56 8.17
CA GLY A 880 -1.91 32.05 9.22
C GLY A 880 -2.01 32.88 10.51
N ALA A 881 -1.22 33.95 10.66
CA ALA A 881 -1.19 34.85 11.82
C ALA A 881 -1.44 36.33 11.45
N THR A 882 -1.27 36.72 10.19
CA THR A 882 -1.33 38.12 9.73
C THR A 882 -2.28 38.31 8.54
N LEU A 883 -3.17 39.30 8.66
CA LEU A 883 -4.02 39.74 7.56
C LEU A 883 -4.19 41.27 7.54
N HIS A 884 -4.57 41.80 6.40
CA HIS A 884 -4.85 43.22 6.16
C HIS A 884 -6.31 43.41 5.80
N LEU A 885 -6.97 44.41 6.39
CA LEU A 885 -8.37 44.75 6.13
C LEU A 885 -8.49 46.18 5.60
N SER A 886 -9.31 46.39 4.57
CA SER A 886 -9.65 47.74 4.07
C SER A 886 -11.06 47.77 3.47
N GLY A 887 -11.62 48.96 3.26
CA GLY A 887 -12.94 49.12 2.63
C GLY A 887 -13.97 49.79 3.54
N PRO A 888 -15.26 49.41 3.48
CA PRO A 888 -16.33 50.02 4.26
C PRO A 888 -16.07 49.97 5.77
N ARG A 889 -16.58 50.97 6.50
CA ARG A 889 -16.46 51.02 7.95
C ARG A 889 -17.19 49.86 8.60
N CYS A 890 -16.48 49.03 9.37
CA CYS A 890 -17.08 47.98 10.18
C CYS A 890 -16.22 47.63 11.40
N ARG A 891 -16.85 46.97 12.38
CA ARG A 891 -16.16 46.35 13.52
C ARG A 891 -16.27 44.84 13.39
N VAL A 892 -15.14 44.16 13.42
CA VAL A 892 -15.05 42.72 13.11
C VAL A 892 -14.15 42.04 14.14
N ARG A 893 -14.55 40.85 14.55
CA ARG A 893 -13.69 39.93 15.29
C ARG A 893 -13.04 38.97 14.30
N ILE A 894 -11.74 38.81 14.42
CA ILE A 894 -10.94 37.88 13.64
C ILE A 894 -10.61 36.72 14.55
N GLU A 895 -10.90 35.50 14.10
CA GLU A 895 -10.66 34.26 14.84
C GLU A 895 -9.78 33.31 14.01
N ALA A 896 -8.77 32.71 14.62
CA ALA A 896 -7.98 31.61 14.05
C ALA A 896 -7.22 30.88 15.14
N GLN A 897 -7.02 29.57 14.98
CA GLN A 897 -6.17 28.75 15.86
C GLN A 897 -6.54 28.89 17.37
N GLY A 898 -7.84 28.96 17.68
CA GLY A 898 -8.35 29.16 19.05
C GLY A 898 -8.10 30.56 19.64
N ARG A 899 -7.65 31.53 18.83
CA ARG A 899 -7.33 32.89 19.25
C ARG A 899 -8.26 33.87 18.55
N SER A 900 -8.48 35.03 19.17
CA SER A 900 -9.28 36.09 18.55
C SER A 900 -8.77 37.49 18.87
N THR A 901 -9.08 38.44 17.99
CA THR A 901 -8.87 39.86 18.23
C THR A 901 -9.98 40.66 17.55
N VAL A 902 -10.25 41.87 18.05
CA VAL A 902 -11.27 42.77 17.49
C VAL A 902 -10.59 43.99 16.90
N THR A 903 -10.99 44.36 15.69
CA THR A 903 -10.52 45.58 15.04
C THR A 903 -11.67 46.40 14.45
N THR A 904 -11.39 47.65 14.14
CA THR A 904 -12.31 48.55 13.43
C THR A 904 -11.66 48.98 12.12
N VAL A 905 -12.29 48.62 11.01
CA VAL A 905 -11.91 49.10 9.68
C VAL A 905 -12.56 50.48 9.49
N ARG A 906 -11.77 51.46 9.03
CA ARG A 906 -12.24 52.81 8.72
C ARG A 906 -12.18 53.00 7.21
N THR A 907 -13.17 53.68 6.65
CA THR A 907 -13.21 54.00 5.22
C THR A 907 -11.92 54.71 4.80
N GLY A 908 -11.28 54.23 3.73
CA GLY A 908 -10.06 54.81 3.17
C GLY A 908 -8.74 54.39 3.84
N HIS A 909 -8.77 53.53 4.86
CA HIS A 909 -7.56 53.06 5.56
C HIS A 909 -7.42 51.54 5.52
N GLU A 910 -6.20 51.06 5.28
CA GLU A 910 -5.83 49.65 5.51
C GLU A 910 -5.39 49.46 6.97
N VAL A 911 -5.84 48.37 7.58
CA VAL A 911 -5.44 47.97 8.94
C VAL A 911 -4.78 46.60 8.88
N ARG A 912 -3.51 46.54 9.27
CA ARG A 912 -2.80 45.28 9.53
C ARG A 912 -3.24 44.70 10.87
N VAL A 913 -3.60 43.42 10.88
CA VAL A 913 -4.00 42.67 12.05
C VAL A 913 -3.07 41.48 12.20
N THR A 914 -2.51 41.29 13.39
CA THR A 914 -1.71 40.11 13.73
C THR A 914 -2.32 39.44 14.97
N LEU A 915 -2.67 38.16 14.85
CA LEU A 915 -3.15 37.36 15.97
C LEU A 915 -1.96 36.89 16.80
N ARG A 916 -1.75 37.53 17.95
CA ARG A 916 -0.64 37.20 18.84
C ARG A 916 -0.69 35.72 19.25
N GLY A 917 0.42 35.02 19.02
CA GLY A 917 0.57 33.59 19.33
C GLY A 917 0.11 32.64 18.23
N ALA A 918 -0.59 33.12 17.18
CA ALA A 918 -0.91 32.29 16.02
C ALA A 918 0.35 31.92 15.23
N ARG A 919 0.38 30.71 14.67
CA ARG A 919 1.44 30.24 13.77
C ARG A 919 1.23 30.84 12.38
N PRO A 920 2.28 31.36 11.72
CA PRO A 920 2.18 32.11 10.47
C PRO A 920 2.18 31.18 9.24
N PHE A 921 1.52 30.01 9.29
CA PHE A 921 1.58 29.05 8.19
C PHE A 921 1.32 29.71 6.81
N PRO A 922 2.02 29.30 5.73
CA PRO A 922 3.07 28.27 5.71
C PRO A 922 4.42 28.76 6.32
N HIS A 923 5.24 27.83 6.81
CA HIS A 923 6.61 28.11 7.27
C HIS A 923 7.61 28.10 6.09
N ASP A 924 8.56 29.03 6.08
CA ASP A 924 9.65 29.12 5.10
C ASP A 924 10.78 28.09 5.31
N ASP A 925 10.71 27.30 6.39
CA ASP A 925 11.76 26.36 6.77
C ASP A 925 11.74 25.10 5.89
N HIS A 926 12.75 24.96 5.03
CA HIS A 926 12.87 23.84 4.12
C HIS A 926 13.26 22.52 4.80
N ALA A 927 13.81 22.55 6.02
CA ALA A 927 14.20 21.36 6.76
C ALA A 927 13.04 20.72 7.54
N LEU A 928 11.98 21.48 7.83
CA LEU A 928 10.87 21.04 8.66
C LEU A 928 10.15 19.83 8.04
N GLY A 929 10.04 18.75 8.82
CA GLY A 929 9.40 17.49 8.43
C GLY A 929 10.17 16.65 7.40
N ARG A 930 11.44 16.97 7.13
CA ARG A 930 12.24 16.28 6.11
C ARG A 930 12.89 15.00 6.62
N ASN A 931 13.25 14.12 5.66
CA ASN A 931 14.04 12.93 5.94
C ASN A 931 15.42 13.33 6.49
N THR A 932 15.85 12.60 7.52
CA THR A 932 17.14 12.84 8.17
C THR A 932 17.97 11.58 8.27
N PHE A 933 19.30 11.72 8.19
CA PHE A 933 20.27 10.66 8.42
C PHE A 933 21.17 11.00 9.61
N PRO A 934 21.74 10.01 10.32
CA PRO A 934 21.51 8.57 10.13
C PRO A 934 20.07 8.15 10.46
N THR A 935 19.57 7.19 9.67
CA THR A 935 18.40 6.37 9.98
C THR A 935 18.78 5.30 11.01
N ASN A 936 17.78 4.63 11.59
CA ASN A 936 18.06 3.45 12.40
C ASN A 936 18.79 2.37 11.57
N PRO A 937 19.76 1.65 12.17
CA PRO A 937 20.18 1.75 13.57
C PRO A 937 21.08 2.96 13.87
N LEU A 938 20.92 3.55 15.05
CA LEU A 938 21.75 4.66 15.53
C LEU A 938 22.95 4.18 16.37
N PRO A 939 24.08 4.92 16.39
CA PRO A 939 25.20 4.62 17.28
C PRO A 939 24.84 4.87 18.76
N PRO A 940 25.53 4.22 19.72
CA PRO A 940 25.27 4.45 21.14
C PRO A 940 25.38 5.93 21.54
N GLY A 941 24.36 6.42 22.26
CA GLY A 941 24.31 7.80 22.77
C GLY A 941 23.78 8.84 21.78
N MET A 942 23.48 8.46 20.54
CA MET A 942 22.79 9.33 19.57
C MET A 942 21.28 9.08 19.62
N SER A 943 20.46 10.14 19.60
CA SER A 943 19.00 10.03 19.38
C SER A 943 18.65 10.28 17.91
N SER A 944 17.38 10.05 17.53
CA SER A 944 16.93 10.27 16.15
C SER A 944 17.19 11.71 15.70
N PRO A 945 17.87 11.93 14.56
CA PRO A 945 18.06 13.27 14.00
C PRO A 945 16.76 13.97 13.59
N GLY A 946 15.68 13.20 13.36
CA GLY A 946 14.36 13.74 13.04
C GLY A 946 13.82 14.68 14.13
N ALA A 947 14.25 14.50 15.38
CA ALA A 947 13.88 15.36 16.50
C ALA A 947 14.38 16.81 16.39
N ALA A 948 15.28 17.12 15.44
CA ALA A 948 15.69 18.50 15.17
C ALA A 948 14.85 19.18 14.09
N VAL A 949 13.98 18.42 13.40
CA VAL A 949 13.18 18.91 12.25
C VAL A 949 11.70 18.58 12.39
N ASP A 950 11.24 18.09 13.54
CA ASP A 950 9.84 17.72 13.80
C ASP A 950 8.96 18.92 14.22
N GLY A 951 9.58 20.08 14.51
CA GLY A 951 8.88 21.29 14.97
C GLY A 951 8.39 21.23 16.41
N ALA A 952 8.73 20.19 17.17
CA ALA A 952 8.38 20.04 18.58
C ALA A 952 9.44 20.72 19.48
N PRO A 953 9.04 21.60 20.42
CA PRO A 953 9.99 22.36 21.22
C PRO A 953 10.64 21.56 22.37
N ASP A 954 10.11 20.37 22.66
CA ASP A 954 10.48 19.50 23.78
C ASP A 954 11.25 18.24 23.34
N THR A 955 11.35 18.00 22.03
CA THR A 955 12.24 16.98 21.45
C THR A 955 13.60 17.61 21.11
N ALA A 956 14.63 16.78 21.02
CA ALA A 956 15.94 17.23 20.57
C ALA A 956 16.76 16.06 20.01
N TRP A 957 17.47 16.31 18.92
CA TRP A 957 18.55 15.45 18.47
C TRP A 957 19.74 15.54 19.42
N ARG A 958 20.13 14.41 19.99
CA ARG A 958 21.33 14.24 20.81
C ARG A 958 22.41 13.67 19.90
N PRO A 959 23.46 14.43 19.56
CA PRO A 959 24.42 14.00 18.54
C PRO A 959 25.25 12.78 18.93
N GLY A 960 25.49 12.57 20.22
CA GLY A 960 26.52 11.63 20.68
C GLY A 960 27.93 12.11 20.30
N ARG A 961 28.93 11.24 20.46
CA ARG A 961 30.33 11.56 20.16
C ARG A 961 30.54 11.70 18.64
N ASP A 962 31.12 12.83 18.23
CA ASP A 962 31.40 13.19 16.83
C ASP A 962 30.14 13.07 15.94
N GLY A 963 28.99 13.42 16.52
CA GLY A 963 27.68 13.24 15.92
C GLY A 963 27.49 14.08 14.67
N ARG A 964 26.96 13.46 13.62
CA ARG A 964 26.62 14.12 12.36
C ARG A 964 25.20 13.77 11.97
N MET A 965 24.40 14.78 11.65
CA MET A 965 23.11 14.60 11.00
C MET A 965 23.13 15.17 9.59
N VAL A 966 22.28 14.63 8.72
CA VAL A 966 21.99 15.12 7.38
C VAL A 966 20.49 15.32 7.25
N VAL A 967 20.04 16.37 6.57
CA VAL A 967 18.65 16.57 6.16
C VAL A 967 18.59 16.53 4.63
N ASP A 968 17.71 15.71 4.06
CA ASP A 968 17.36 15.76 2.64
C ASP A 968 16.19 16.72 2.43
N LEU A 969 16.45 17.87 1.81
CA LEU A 969 15.45 18.87 1.47
C LEU A 969 14.47 18.40 0.36
N GLY A 970 14.70 17.22 -0.22
CA GLY A 970 13.88 16.59 -1.26
C GLY A 970 14.18 17.07 -2.68
N ALA A 971 14.67 18.31 -2.82
CA ALA A 971 15.13 18.88 -4.08
C ALA A 971 16.30 19.85 -3.82
N SER A 972 17.01 20.23 -4.89
CA SER A 972 18.01 21.29 -4.78
C SER A 972 17.33 22.65 -4.61
N THR A 973 17.54 23.26 -3.45
CA THR A 973 16.86 24.50 -3.04
C THR A 973 17.90 25.58 -2.76
N GLU A 974 17.58 26.85 -3.06
CA GLU A 974 18.40 27.98 -2.63
C GLU A 974 18.45 28.04 -1.11
N VAL A 975 19.65 28.13 -0.54
CA VAL A 975 19.87 28.26 0.89
C VAL A 975 20.59 29.57 1.15
N ARG A 976 19.98 30.40 2.00
CA ARG A 976 20.50 31.68 2.46
C ARG A 976 21.02 31.60 3.89
N ARG A 977 20.41 30.76 4.72
CA ARG A 977 20.75 30.66 6.14
C ARG A 977 20.42 29.29 6.70
N VAL A 978 21.36 28.76 7.49
CA VAL A 978 21.13 27.59 8.34
C VAL A 978 21.19 28.05 9.80
N GLU A 979 20.15 27.75 10.57
CA GLU A 979 20.07 28.04 11.99
C GLU A 979 19.92 26.76 12.82
N ALA A 980 20.63 26.71 13.94
CA ALA A 980 20.62 25.61 14.89
C ALA A 980 20.29 26.16 16.28
N GLU A 981 19.15 25.74 16.83
CA GLU A 981 18.73 26.07 18.19
C GLU A 981 18.97 24.90 19.14
N TRP A 982 19.81 25.14 20.15
CA TRP A 982 20.23 24.13 21.12
C TRP A 982 19.40 24.19 22.40
N THR A 983 19.39 23.11 23.16
CA THR A 983 18.74 23.02 24.48
C THR A 983 19.34 24.02 25.48
N THR A 984 20.64 24.31 25.40
CA THR A 984 21.36 25.21 26.32
C THR A 984 22.15 26.29 25.57
N GLY A 985 22.58 27.32 26.32
CA GLY A 985 23.45 28.37 25.79
C GLY A 985 24.88 27.92 25.49
N SER A 986 25.32 26.80 26.07
CA SER A 986 26.65 26.19 25.88
C SER A 986 26.67 25.27 24.64
N ALA A 987 26.11 25.73 23.52
CA ALA A 987 26.06 24.93 22.29
C ALA A 987 27.45 24.42 21.88
N PRO A 988 27.59 23.14 21.52
CA PRO A 988 28.88 22.57 21.09
C PRO A 988 29.34 23.19 19.77
N ALA A 989 30.63 23.06 19.48
CA ALA A 989 31.17 23.47 18.18
C ALA A 989 30.56 22.58 17.08
N ALA A 990 29.97 23.23 16.07
CA ALA A 990 29.31 22.53 14.98
C ALA A 990 29.58 23.22 13.63
N ARG A 991 29.72 22.43 12.58
CA ARG A 991 29.94 22.89 11.21
C ARG A 991 28.77 22.47 10.31
N VAL A 992 28.57 23.25 9.25
CA VAL A 992 27.58 22.97 8.20
C VAL A 992 28.29 22.54 6.93
N GLU A 993 27.74 21.53 6.28
CA GLU A 993 28.21 21.01 4.99
C GLU A 993 27.01 20.88 4.04
N PHE A 994 27.24 21.09 2.74
CA PHE A 994 26.20 20.99 1.71
C PHE A 994 26.57 19.95 0.66
N SER A 995 25.56 19.26 0.14
CA SER A 995 25.67 18.35 -0.98
C SER A 995 24.44 18.44 -1.90
N THR A 996 24.64 18.06 -3.17
CA THR A 996 23.56 17.87 -4.15
C THR A 996 23.23 16.40 -4.36
N ASP A 997 24.16 15.48 -4.06
CA ASP A 997 24.05 14.04 -4.30
C ASP A 997 24.00 13.20 -3.01
N GLY A 998 24.15 13.82 -1.85
CA GLY A 998 24.09 13.15 -0.54
C GLY A 998 25.33 12.33 -0.20
N VAL A 999 26.31 12.26 -1.11
CA VAL A 999 27.53 11.46 -0.99
C VAL A 999 28.75 12.36 -0.83
N ARG A 1000 28.85 13.42 -1.65
CA ARG A 1000 29.97 14.36 -1.66
C ARG A 1000 29.56 15.67 -1.00
N TYR A 1001 30.18 15.98 0.14
CA TYR A 1001 29.89 17.18 0.92
C TYR A 1001 30.99 18.23 0.79
N ARG A 1002 30.59 19.50 0.69
CA ARG A 1002 31.49 20.66 0.77
C ARG A 1002 31.19 21.42 2.06
N ARG A 1003 32.25 21.78 2.79
CA ARG A 1003 32.11 22.61 4.00
C ARG A 1003 31.59 24.00 3.64
N ALA A 1004 30.53 24.43 4.32
CA ALA A 1004 29.93 25.74 4.16
C ALA A 1004 30.46 26.76 5.18
N GLY A 1005 30.64 26.32 6.43
CA GLY A 1005 31.11 27.18 7.51
C GLY A 1005 30.92 26.56 8.89
N THR A 1006 31.20 27.34 9.92
CA THR A 1006 30.97 26.97 11.33
C THR A 1006 29.76 27.74 11.84
N LEU A 1007 28.91 27.09 12.65
CA LEU A 1007 27.78 27.73 13.31
C LEU A 1007 28.28 28.70 14.39
N THR A 1008 27.94 29.98 14.29
CA THR A 1008 28.39 31.04 15.20
C THR A 1008 27.21 31.79 15.82
N GLY A 1009 27.43 32.48 16.94
CA GLY A 1009 26.40 33.24 17.65
C GLY A 1009 26.50 33.14 19.18
N HIS A 1010 25.56 33.77 19.89
CA HIS A 1010 25.46 33.76 21.36
C HIS A 1010 24.15 33.11 21.82
N GLY A 1011 24.11 32.60 23.05
CA GLY A 1011 22.90 31.99 23.63
C GLY A 1011 22.60 30.60 23.05
N ARG A 1012 21.33 30.28 22.81
CA ARG A 1012 20.90 28.96 22.32
C ARG A 1012 20.94 28.81 20.80
N VAL A 1013 20.86 29.91 20.05
CA VAL A 1013 20.81 29.89 18.58
C VAL A 1013 22.21 30.13 18.01
N ARG A 1014 22.59 29.32 17.04
CA ARG A 1014 23.79 29.51 16.21
C ARG A 1014 23.37 29.51 14.74
N ALA A 1015 24.05 30.28 13.92
CA ALA A 1015 23.72 30.36 12.51
C ALA A 1015 24.96 30.46 11.62
N VAL A 1016 24.77 30.14 10.35
CA VAL A 1016 25.71 30.40 9.27
C VAL A 1016 24.93 30.95 8.07
N ALA A 1017 25.42 32.06 7.51
CA ALA A 1017 24.91 32.59 6.26
C ALA A 1017 25.56 31.84 5.09
N TYR A 1018 24.78 31.58 4.06
CA TYR A 1018 25.24 30.94 2.84
C TYR A 1018 24.57 31.58 1.63
N ARG A 1019 25.15 31.39 0.44
CA ARG A 1019 24.50 31.75 -0.83
C ARG A 1019 24.84 30.68 -1.84
N GLY A 1020 23.88 29.81 -2.10
CA GLY A 1020 24.01 28.72 -3.06
C GLY A 1020 22.86 27.73 -2.91
N SER A 1021 22.86 26.68 -3.71
CA SER A 1021 21.83 25.65 -3.65
C SER A 1021 22.37 24.36 -3.04
N ALA A 1022 21.53 23.70 -2.25
CA ALA A 1022 21.82 22.40 -1.67
C ALA A 1022 20.57 21.53 -1.71
N ARG A 1023 20.75 20.22 -1.83
CA ARG A 1023 19.69 19.24 -1.56
C ARG A 1023 19.86 18.63 -0.18
N TYR A 1024 21.10 18.33 0.21
CA TYR A 1024 21.41 17.78 1.51
C TYR A 1024 22.17 18.80 2.34
N VAL A 1025 21.72 18.99 3.58
CA VAL A 1025 22.35 19.87 4.57
C VAL A 1025 22.80 19.03 5.75
N ALA A 1026 24.11 19.02 6.02
CA ALA A 1026 24.66 18.28 7.15
C ALA A 1026 25.10 19.22 8.27
N VAL A 1027 24.84 18.81 9.51
CA VAL A 1027 25.37 19.44 10.72
C VAL A 1027 26.24 18.40 11.44
N ALA A 1028 27.53 18.70 11.55
CA ALA A 1028 28.49 17.86 12.24
C ALA A 1028 29.01 18.54 13.51
N VAL A 1029 28.94 17.84 14.62
CA VAL A 1029 29.35 18.29 15.96
C VAL A 1029 30.69 17.68 16.31
N ASP A 1030 31.62 18.49 16.79
CA ASP A 1030 32.97 18.03 17.13
C ASP A 1030 33.06 17.60 18.59
N GLY A 1031 33.71 16.47 18.86
CA GLY A 1031 33.98 15.98 20.20
C GLY A 1031 32.78 15.28 20.84
N THR A 1032 32.71 15.27 22.17
CA THR A 1032 31.61 14.64 22.91
C THR A 1032 30.76 15.70 23.59
N PRO A 1033 29.57 16.03 23.03
CA PRO A 1033 28.62 16.93 23.68
C PRO A 1033 28.21 16.41 25.05
N ARG A 1034 27.85 17.31 25.96
CA ARG A 1034 27.29 16.92 27.26
C ARG A 1034 25.93 16.27 27.05
N ALA A 1035 25.53 15.38 27.95
CA ALA A 1035 24.28 14.62 27.83
C ALA A 1035 23.00 15.50 27.72
N HIS A 1036 23.05 16.75 28.19
CA HIS A 1036 21.95 17.72 28.11
C HIS A 1036 22.04 18.67 26.91
N GLU A 1037 23.09 18.60 26.09
CA GLU A 1037 23.29 19.40 24.88
C GLU A 1037 22.68 18.67 23.68
N GLY A 1038 21.49 19.11 23.27
CA GLY A 1038 20.78 18.59 22.11
C GLY A 1038 20.35 19.72 21.17
N LEU A 1039 20.18 19.40 19.89
CA LEU A 1039 19.66 20.30 18.88
C LEU A 1039 18.13 20.16 18.83
N VAL A 1040 17.43 21.21 19.25
CA VAL A 1040 15.96 21.27 19.30
C VAL A 1040 15.38 21.62 17.93
N ARG A 1041 16.07 22.51 17.19
CA ARG A 1041 15.60 22.95 15.87
C ARG A 1041 16.76 23.19 14.93
N LEU A 1042 16.69 22.59 13.75
CA LEU A 1042 17.51 22.89 12.59
C LEU A 1042 16.61 23.52 11.53
N SER A 1043 16.93 24.75 11.15
CA SER A 1043 16.15 25.52 10.17
C SER A 1043 16.99 25.86 8.96
N VAL A 1044 16.43 25.68 7.76
CA VAL A 1044 17.09 25.96 6.49
C VAL A 1044 16.20 26.89 5.67
N ASN A 1045 16.64 28.13 5.44
CA ASN A 1045 15.91 29.18 4.72
C ASN A 1045 16.75 29.80 3.60
#